data_AF-A0A2U1LHW5-F1
#
_entry.id   AF-A0A2U1LHW5-F1
#
_cell.length_a   1.000
_cell.length_b   1.000
_cell.length_c   1.000
_cell.angle_alpha   90.00
_cell.angle_beta   90.00
_cell.angle_gamma   90.00
#
_symmetry.space_group_name_H-M   'P 1'
#
loop_
_entity.id
_entity.type
_entity.pdbx_description
1 polymer ?
#
loop_
_entity_poly.entity_id
_entity_poly.type
_entity_poly.pdbx_seq_one_letter_code
_entity_poly.pdbx_strand_id
1 'polypeptide(L)'
;MSGHDSKYFSTTKKGEIPELKEELNSQYKDKRKDAVKKVIAAMTVGKDVSSLFTDVLNCMQTENLELKKLVYLYLINYAKSQPDLAILAVNTFVKDTQDPNPLIRALAVRTMGCIRVDKITEYLCDPLERCLKDDDPYVRKTAAICVAKLYDINAELVEDRGFLDALKDLISDNNPMVVANAVAALAEIQDNSTKPILEITSNTLTKLLTALNECTEWGQVFILDALSKYKAADAREAENIVERVTPRLQHANCAVVLSAVKMILQQMELITSPDVIRNLCKKMAPPLVTLLSAEPEIQYVALRNINLIVQRRPTILAHEIKVFFCKYNDPIYVKMEKLEIMIKLASDRNIDQVLLEFKEYATEVDVDFVRKAVRAIGRCAIKLERAAERCISVLLELIKIKVNYVVQEAIIVIKDIFRRYPNTYESIIATLCESLDTLDEPEAKASMIWIIGEYAERIDNADELLESFLETFPEEPAQVQLQLLTATVKLFLKKPTEGPQQMIQVVLNNATVETDNPDLRDRAYIYWRLLSTDPEAAKDVVLAEKPVISDDSNQLDSSLLDELLANIATISSVYHKPPETFITRVKTVQTTEEEFPDGIEGGYPETSSSLVADNGASPPPSSSNHAAAKQPAPAPVPDLLDLMGLDGGDDNAIVSADQPATAAGPPLPVLLPAASGQGLEISAQLVRRDGQIFYSIMFENNTNTPLDGFMIQFNKNAFGLAAAGPLQVPQVQPGTSARTLLPMVLFQNIAPGPPNSLLQIAVKNNQQPVWYFNDRLSLLVLLTEDGRMERPTFLETWKSLPDSNEVSKEIPGVVINNVDATIEQLASSNMFFVAKRKNANQEVLYLSAKIPKGIPLLIELTGVIGAPGLKCAIKTPSPEMGPLFFEALEALLRG
;
A
#
# COMPACT_ATOMS: atom_id res chain seq x y z
N MET A 1 16.91 -23.20 -1.93
CA MET A 1 16.39 -24.49 -2.43
C MET A 1 17.34 -25.02 -3.49
N SER A 2 17.32 -26.31 -3.81
CA SER A 2 18.14 -26.84 -4.92
C SER A 2 17.36 -26.80 -6.24
N GLY A 3 18.06 -26.69 -7.38
CA GLY A 3 17.42 -26.63 -8.71
C GLY A 3 16.62 -27.88 -9.13
N HIS A 4 16.58 -28.93 -8.29
CA HIS A 4 15.75 -30.11 -8.51
C HIS A 4 14.33 -30.00 -7.93
N ASP A 5 14.12 -29.21 -6.88
CA ASP A 5 12.83 -29.15 -6.16
C ASP A 5 11.70 -28.51 -7.00
N SER A 6 12.03 -27.72 -8.03
CA SER A 6 11.08 -27.09 -8.95
C SER A 6 10.19 -28.10 -9.69
N LYS A 7 10.65 -29.34 -9.89
CA LYS A 7 9.88 -30.41 -10.54
C LYS A 7 8.65 -30.86 -9.76
N TYR A 8 8.53 -30.53 -8.48
CA TYR A 8 7.38 -30.91 -7.65
C TYR A 8 6.17 -29.98 -7.81
N PHE A 9 6.33 -28.81 -8.42
CA PHE A 9 5.26 -27.81 -8.60
C PHE A 9 4.56 -27.91 -9.96
N SER A 10 5.15 -28.61 -10.95
CA SER A 10 4.66 -28.67 -12.33
C SER A 10 3.65 -29.81 -12.62
N THR A 11 3.29 -30.61 -11.62
CA THR A 11 2.38 -31.76 -11.79
C THR A 11 0.95 -31.42 -11.35
N THR A 12 0.03 -31.39 -12.32
CA THR A 12 -1.41 -31.09 -12.16
C THR A 12 -2.31 -32.08 -12.92
N LYS A 13 -1.95 -33.37 -12.92
CA LYS A 13 -2.71 -34.46 -13.54
C LYS A 13 -3.81 -34.99 -12.62
N LYS A 14 -5.00 -35.23 -13.19
CA LYS A 14 -6.07 -36.01 -12.53
C LYS A 14 -5.64 -37.47 -12.37
N GLY A 15 -5.17 -37.83 -11.18
CA GLY A 15 -4.66 -39.16 -10.85
C GLY A 15 -3.62 -39.19 -9.72
N GLU A 16 -3.07 -38.02 -9.35
CA GLU A 16 -1.94 -37.90 -8.41
C GLU A 16 -2.25 -38.38 -6.97
N ILE A 17 -3.45 -38.19 -6.44
CA ILE A 17 -3.74 -38.50 -5.02
C ILE A 17 -3.60 -40.01 -4.70
N PRO A 18 -4.15 -40.94 -5.49
CA PRO A 18 -3.84 -42.38 -5.34
C PRO A 18 -2.36 -42.74 -5.46
N GLU A 19 -1.65 -42.15 -6.42
CA GLU A 19 -0.21 -42.38 -6.63
C GLU A 19 0.61 -41.91 -5.41
N LEU A 20 0.31 -40.72 -4.89
CA LEU A 20 0.89 -40.18 -3.65
C LEU A 20 0.60 -41.07 -2.45
N LYS A 21 -0.63 -41.63 -2.33
CA LYS A 21 -0.97 -42.58 -1.26
C LYS A 21 -0.11 -43.85 -1.32
N GLU A 22 0.19 -44.35 -2.51
CA GLU A 22 1.06 -45.52 -2.71
C GLU A 22 2.54 -45.20 -2.45
N GLU A 23 3.02 -44.01 -2.86
CA GLU A 23 4.39 -43.55 -2.54
C GLU A 23 4.59 -43.25 -1.03
N LEU A 24 3.59 -42.67 -0.35
CA LEU A 24 3.62 -42.42 1.11
C LEU A 24 3.68 -43.70 1.93
N ASN A 25 3.06 -44.78 1.46
CA ASN A 25 3.13 -46.10 2.11
C ASN A 25 4.35 -46.93 1.64
N SER A 26 5.26 -46.34 0.85
CA SER A 26 6.44 -47.05 0.34
C SER A 26 7.47 -47.35 1.42
N GLN A 27 8.06 -48.54 1.40
CA GLN A 27 9.11 -48.93 2.36
C GLN A 27 10.35 -48.02 2.26
N TYR A 28 10.69 -47.58 1.04
CA TYR A 28 11.84 -46.71 0.75
C TYR A 28 11.69 -45.32 1.38
N LYS A 29 12.67 -44.90 2.19
CA LYS A 29 12.64 -43.60 2.90
C LYS A 29 12.61 -42.41 1.93
N ASP A 30 13.35 -42.49 0.83
CA ASP A 30 13.49 -41.39 -0.13
C ASP A 30 12.20 -41.18 -0.94
N LYS A 31 11.53 -42.26 -1.35
CA LYS A 31 10.20 -42.18 -2.00
C LYS A 31 9.18 -41.50 -1.10
N ARG A 32 9.15 -41.81 0.20
CA ARG A 32 8.27 -41.14 1.17
C ARG A 32 8.61 -39.65 1.32
N LYS A 33 9.90 -39.30 1.34
CA LYS A 33 10.35 -37.91 1.37
C LYS A 33 9.87 -37.12 0.13
N ASP A 34 10.04 -37.67 -1.07
CA ASP A 34 9.62 -37.01 -2.30
C ASP A 34 8.08 -36.97 -2.43
N ALA A 35 7.37 -37.99 -1.95
CA ALA A 35 5.90 -37.99 -1.85
C ALA A 35 5.40 -36.88 -0.93
N VAL A 36 5.97 -36.72 0.27
CA VAL A 36 5.61 -35.61 1.17
C VAL A 36 5.97 -34.25 0.55
N LYS A 37 7.08 -34.12 -0.20
CA LYS A 37 7.37 -32.89 -0.98
C LYS A 37 6.28 -32.59 -2.01
N LYS A 38 5.83 -33.58 -2.80
CA LYS A 38 4.71 -33.43 -3.74
C LYS A 38 3.40 -33.05 -3.04
N VAL A 39 3.12 -33.62 -1.86
CA VAL A 39 1.93 -33.27 -1.05
C VAL A 39 1.98 -31.83 -0.55
N ILE A 40 3.14 -31.36 -0.08
CA ILE A 40 3.32 -29.95 0.32
C ILE A 40 3.21 -29.02 -0.89
N ALA A 41 3.77 -29.38 -2.05
CA ALA A 41 3.60 -28.61 -3.29
C ALA A 41 2.13 -28.52 -3.72
N ALA A 42 1.38 -29.63 -3.67
CA ALA A 42 -0.06 -29.67 -3.91
C ALA A 42 -0.85 -28.76 -2.95
N MET A 43 -0.50 -28.78 -1.65
CA MET A 43 -1.08 -27.90 -0.63
C MET A 43 -0.79 -26.42 -0.91
N THR A 44 0.44 -26.06 -1.30
CA THR A 44 0.78 -24.66 -1.67
C THR A 44 0.08 -24.17 -2.94
N VAL A 45 -0.34 -25.09 -3.82
CA VAL A 45 -1.17 -24.80 -5.01
C VAL A 45 -2.67 -24.80 -4.67
N GLY A 46 -3.06 -24.99 -3.40
CA GLY A 46 -4.45 -24.99 -2.95
C GLY A 46 -5.25 -26.24 -3.33
N LYS A 47 -4.60 -27.34 -3.74
CA LYS A 47 -5.28 -28.63 -3.89
C LYS A 47 -5.59 -29.19 -2.50
N ASP A 48 -6.82 -29.67 -2.29
CA ASP A 48 -7.13 -30.43 -1.07
C ASP A 48 -6.41 -31.79 -1.07
N VAL A 49 -5.57 -32.00 -0.06
CA VAL A 49 -4.85 -33.25 0.21
C VAL A 49 -5.22 -33.85 1.58
N SER A 50 -6.35 -33.44 2.18
CA SER A 50 -6.90 -33.98 3.44
C SER A 50 -7.14 -35.50 3.42
N SER A 51 -7.30 -36.09 2.23
CA SER A 51 -7.50 -37.53 2.02
C SER A 51 -6.25 -38.39 2.27
N LEU A 52 -5.09 -37.75 2.44
CA LEU A 52 -3.79 -38.39 2.72
C LEU A 52 -3.36 -38.28 4.19
N PHE A 53 -4.21 -37.72 5.07
CA PHE A 53 -3.82 -37.33 6.43
C PHE A 53 -3.24 -38.50 7.25
N THR A 54 -3.86 -39.69 7.17
CA THR A 54 -3.38 -40.90 7.85
C THR A 54 -2.06 -41.41 7.29
N ASP A 55 -1.85 -41.31 5.97
CA ASP A 55 -0.63 -41.77 5.30
C ASP A 55 0.56 -40.82 5.56
N VAL A 56 0.30 -39.51 5.61
CA VAL A 56 1.28 -38.49 6.01
C VAL A 56 1.59 -38.61 7.51
N LEU A 57 0.60 -38.88 8.36
CA LEU A 57 0.81 -39.11 9.79
C LEU A 57 1.66 -40.36 10.06
N ASN A 58 1.49 -41.44 9.29
CA ASN A 58 2.36 -42.62 9.35
C ASN A 58 3.83 -42.29 9.00
N CYS A 59 4.09 -41.22 8.27
CA CYS A 59 5.45 -40.74 7.97
C CYS A 59 6.07 -39.89 9.10
N MET A 60 5.32 -39.51 10.13
CA MET A 60 5.78 -38.70 11.28
C MET A 60 6.84 -39.41 12.13
N GLN A 61 6.75 -40.74 12.23
CA GLN A 61 7.70 -41.56 13.01
C GLN A 61 9.01 -41.77 12.24
N THR A 62 9.82 -40.72 12.20
CA THR A 62 11.11 -40.67 11.48
C THR A 62 12.16 -39.89 12.25
N GLU A 63 13.42 -40.30 12.12
CA GLU A 63 14.60 -39.58 12.63
C GLU A 63 15.04 -38.45 11.68
N ASN A 64 14.52 -38.43 10.44
CA ASN A 64 14.88 -37.42 9.45
C ASN A 64 14.16 -36.09 9.73
N LEU A 65 14.90 -35.10 10.20
CA LEU A 65 14.41 -33.76 10.53
C LEU A 65 13.72 -33.03 9.36
N GLU A 66 14.18 -33.21 8.12
CA GLU A 66 13.55 -32.60 6.94
C GLU A 66 12.14 -33.19 6.71
N LEU A 67 12.02 -34.51 6.76
CA LEU A 67 10.72 -35.18 6.63
C LEU A 67 9.79 -34.84 7.81
N LYS A 68 10.32 -34.79 9.04
CA LYS A 68 9.56 -34.39 10.23
C LYS A 68 9.04 -32.94 10.11
N LYS A 69 9.87 -31.98 9.66
CA LYS A 69 9.46 -30.60 9.38
C LYS A 69 8.32 -30.52 8.34
N LEU A 70 8.40 -31.29 7.25
CA LEU A 70 7.35 -31.27 6.21
C LEU A 70 6.04 -31.91 6.71
N VAL A 71 6.11 -33.03 7.42
CA VAL A 71 4.91 -33.67 8.04
C VAL A 71 4.26 -32.72 9.06
N TYR A 72 5.06 -32.05 9.90
CA TYR A 72 4.56 -31.09 10.88
C TYR A 72 3.86 -29.89 10.21
N LEU A 73 4.38 -29.37 9.10
CA LEU A 73 3.73 -28.31 8.32
C LEU A 73 2.36 -28.74 7.77
N TYR A 74 2.28 -29.95 7.22
CA TYR A 74 1.00 -30.53 6.78
C TYR A 74 -0.01 -30.63 7.94
N LEU A 75 0.44 -31.10 9.12
CA LEU A 75 -0.40 -31.20 10.32
C LEU A 75 -0.94 -29.85 10.77
N ILE A 76 -0.13 -28.78 10.83
CA ILE A 76 -0.59 -27.44 11.25
C ILE A 76 -1.76 -26.95 10.38
N ASN A 77 -1.67 -27.15 9.07
CA ASN A 77 -2.70 -26.68 8.14
C ASN A 77 -3.97 -27.55 8.16
N TYR A 78 -3.84 -28.89 8.22
CA TYR A 78 -4.99 -29.79 8.11
C TYR A 78 -5.60 -30.27 9.44
N ALA A 79 -4.94 -30.10 10.59
CA ALA A 79 -5.47 -30.55 11.89
C ALA A 79 -6.81 -29.89 12.26
N LYS A 80 -7.03 -28.62 11.85
CA LYS A 80 -8.33 -27.94 12.03
C LYS A 80 -9.48 -28.63 11.28
N SER A 81 -9.18 -29.23 10.12
CA SER A 81 -10.17 -29.93 9.29
C SER A 81 -10.42 -31.36 9.74
N GLN A 82 -9.50 -31.97 10.51
CA GLN A 82 -9.58 -33.36 10.97
C GLN A 82 -9.07 -33.50 12.43
N PRO A 83 -9.73 -32.86 13.42
CA PRO A 83 -9.22 -32.77 14.79
C PRO A 83 -9.07 -34.14 15.47
N ASP A 84 -10.00 -35.08 15.26
CA ASP A 84 -9.94 -36.40 15.92
C ASP A 84 -8.80 -37.29 15.39
N LEU A 85 -8.36 -37.09 14.14
CA LEU A 85 -7.15 -37.74 13.62
C LEU A 85 -5.87 -37.05 14.08
N ALA A 86 -5.91 -35.73 14.35
CA ALA A 86 -4.77 -35.01 14.92
C ALA A 86 -4.40 -35.47 16.34
N ILE A 87 -5.36 -36.01 17.12
CA ILE A 87 -5.10 -36.61 18.44
C ILE A 87 -4.06 -37.75 18.35
N LEU A 88 -4.05 -38.53 17.26
CA LEU A 88 -3.09 -39.62 17.05
C LEU A 88 -1.63 -39.11 16.94
N ALA A 89 -1.43 -37.84 16.58
CA ALA A 89 -0.11 -37.21 16.54
C ALA A 89 0.45 -36.86 17.93
N VAL A 90 -0.42 -36.64 18.93
CA VAL A 90 -0.04 -36.17 20.29
C VAL A 90 0.99 -37.08 20.93
N ASN A 91 0.79 -38.40 20.87
CA ASN A 91 1.75 -39.37 21.42
C ASN A 91 3.14 -39.30 20.76
N THR A 92 3.20 -38.91 19.48
CA THR A 92 4.47 -38.73 18.76
C THR A 92 5.10 -37.38 19.11
N PHE A 93 4.31 -36.30 19.22
CA PHE A 93 4.82 -35.01 19.71
C PHE A 93 5.37 -35.11 21.14
N VAL A 94 4.64 -35.70 22.09
CA VAL A 94 5.07 -35.87 23.50
C VAL A 94 6.33 -36.74 23.61
N LYS A 95 6.56 -37.66 22.67
CA LYS A 95 7.83 -38.39 22.54
C LYS A 95 8.94 -37.50 21.98
N ASP A 96 8.65 -36.72 20.94
CA ASP A 96 9.62 -35.83 20.30
C ASP A 96 10.02 -34.62 21.16
N THR A 97 9.18 -34.16 22.11
CA THR A 97 9.59 -33.21 23.18
C THR A 97 10.56 -33.83 24.20
N GLN A 98 10.89 -35.12 24.07
CA GLN A 98 11.86 -35.84 24.91
C GLN A 98 13.01 -36.42 24.05
N ASP A 99 13.13 -36.02 22.79
CA ASP A 99 14.22 -36.41 21.90
C ASP A 99 15.56 -35.79 22.39
N PRO A 100 16.70 -36.49 22.33
CA PRO A 100 18.01 -35.93 22.68
C PRO A 100 18.37 -34.66 21.89
N ASN A 101 17.85 -34.49 20.68
CA ASN A 101 18.11 -33.33 19.82
C ASN A 101 17.21 -32.13 20.22
N PRO A 102 17.78 -30.99 20.69
CA PRO A 102 17.00 -29.82 21.08
C PRO A 102 16.19 -29.23 19.92
N LEU A 103 16.67 -29.36 18.67
CA LEU A 103 15.95 -28.90 17.48
C LEU A 103 14.68 -29.73 17.23
N ILE A 104 14.63 -31.00 17.66
CA ILE A 104 13.42 -31.83 17.58
C ILE A 104 12.47 -31.48 18.72
N ARG A 105 12.97 -31.28 19.95
CA ARG A 105 12.16 -30.85 21.11
C ARG A 105 11.45 -29.52 20.85
N ALA A 106 12.21 -28.49 20.47
CA ALA A 106 11.69 -27.17 20.15
C ALA A 106 10.69 -27.19 18.98
N LEU A 107 11.00 -27.94 17.91
CA LEU A 107 10.11 -28.09 16.76
C LEU A 107 8.78 -28.76 17.15
N ALA A 108 8.80 -29.77 18.01
CA ALA A 108 7.60 -30.44 18.51
C ALA A 108 6.72 -29.49 19.36
N VAL A 109 7.30 -28.80 20.35
CA VAL A 109 6.58 -27.82 21.18
C VAL A 109 5.96 -26.72 20.33
N ARG A 110 6.73 -26.11 19.41
CA ARG A 110 6.23 -25.06 18.51
C ARG A 110 5.09 -25.55 17.62
N THR A 111 5.19 -26.76 17.07
CA THR A 111 4.14 -27.32 16.22
C THR A 111 2.88 -27.64 17.02
N MET A 112 2.98 -28.16 18.24
CA MET A 112 1.80 -28.33 19.12
C MET A 112 1.13 -26.97 19.40
N GLY A 113 1.88 -25.94 19.76
CA GLY A 113 1.34 -24.59 20.02
C GLY A 113 0.70 -23.90 18.81
N CYS A 114 1.03 -24.32 17.58
CA CYS A 114 0.35 -23.85 16.37
C CYS A 114 -0.95 -24.60 16.05
N ILE A 115 -1.20 -25.77 16.66
CA ILE A 115 -2.41 -26.56 16.41
C ILE A 115 -3.53 -26.09 17.35
N ARG A 116 -4.37 -25.18 16.84
CA ARG A 116 -5.57 -24.68 17.54
C ARG A 116 -6.68 -25.75 17.56
N VAL A 117 -6.56 -26.75 18.44
CA VAL A 117 -7.55 -27.80 18.72
C VAL A 117 -7.54 -28.06 20.23
N ASP A 118 -8.63 -27.76 20.92
CA ASP A 118 -8.68 -27.67 22.39
C ASP A 118 -8.25 -28.97 23.10
N LYS A 119 -8.64 -30.12 22.54
CA LYS A 119 -8.23 -31.46 23.01
C LYS A 119 -6.71 -31.68 23.00
N ILE A 120 -5.95 -30.94 22.18
CA ILE A 120 -4.48 -31.03 22.07
C ILE A 120 -3.80 -30.04 23.03
N THR A 121 -4.45 -28.92 23.31
CA THR A 121 -4.02 -27.87 24.23
C THR A 121 -3.72 -28.39 25.63
N GLU A 122 -4.55 -29.30 26.17
CA GLU A 122 -4.31 -29.94 27.48
C GLU A 122 -3.00 -30.75 27.49
N TYR A 123 -2.76 -31.57 26.45
CA TYR A 123 -1.55 -32.39 26.33
C TYR A 123 -0.27 -31.58 26.04
N LEU A 124 -0.38 -30.30 25.69
CA LEU A 124 0.76 -29.39 25.55
C LEU A 124 1.33 -28.93 26.90
N CYS A 125 0.52 -28.90 27.98
CA CYS A 125 0.93 -28.32 29.26
C CYS A 125 2.18 -28.99 29.86
N ASP A 126 2.13 -30.30 30.08
CA ASP A 126 3.23 -31.00 30.76
C ASP A 126 4.53 -31.08 29.92
N PRO A 127 4.49 -31.18 28.57
CA PRO A 127 5.66 -30.93 27.72
C PRO A 127 6.18 -29.49 27.78
N LEU A 128 5.30 -28.49 27.75
CA LEU A 128 5.67 -27.07 27.75
C LEU A 128 6.38 -26.67 29.04
N GLU A 129 5.88 -27.13 30.20
CA GLU A 129 6.53 -26.86 31.50
C GLU A 129 7.96 -27.41 31.57
N ARG A 130 8.20 -28.59 30.99
CA ARG A 130 9.54 -29.18 30.87
C ARG A 130 10.42 -28.39 29.92
N CYS A 131 9.90 -27.94 28.78
CA CYS A 131 10.68 -27.19 27.79
C CYS A 131 10.97 -25.73 28.19
N LEU A 132 10.19 -25.13 29.10
CA LEU A 132 10.56 -23.88 29.78
C LEU A 132 11.77 -24.07 30.73
N LYS A 133 12.02 -25.30 31.18
CA LYS A 133 13.08 -25.70 32.13
C LYS A 133 14.19 -26.55 31.46
N ASP A 134 14.26 -26.56 30.14
CA ASP A 134 15.25 -27.31 29.34
C ASP A 134 16.65 -26.70 29.50
N ASP A 135 17.72 -27.52 29.41
CA ASP A 135 19.10 -27.03 29.43
C ASP A 135 19.41 -26.12 28.22
N ASP A 136 18.77 -26.37 27.07
CA ASP A 136 19.08 -25.71 25.80
C ASP A 136 18.31 -24.37 25.61
N PRO A 137 19.01 -23.24 25.36
CA PRO A 137 18.37 -21.94 25.16
C PRO A 137 17.44 -21.84 23.93
N TYR A 138 17.67 -22.64 22.88
CA TYR A 138 16.78 -22.69 21.71
C TYR A 138 15.44 -23.34 22.07
N VAL A 139 15.45 -24.35 22.94
CA VAL A 139 14.22 -24.94 23.47
C VAL A 139 13.50 -23.94 24.38
N ARG A 140 14.20 -23.30 25.34
CA ARG A 140 13.57 -22.32 26.25
C ARG A 140 12.99 -21.11 25.52
N LYS A 141 13.69 -20.52 24.54
CA LYS A 141 13.14 -19.39 23.76
C LYS A 141 11.92 -19.80 22.93
N THR A 142 11.90 -21.03 22.40
CA THR A 142 10.76 -21.57 21.66
C THR A 142 9.57 -21.87 22.57
N ALA A 143 9.82 -22.36 23.78
CA ALA A 143 8.78 -22.56 24.80
C ALA A 143 8.15 -21.23 25.24
N ALA A 144 8.93 -20.16 25.41
CA ALA A 144 8.40 -18.84 25.77
C ALA A 144 7.36 -18.30 24.76
N ILE A 145 7.67 -18.36 23.46
CA ILE A 145 6.73 -17.99 22.37
C ILE A 145 5.50 -18.93 22.38
N CYS A 146 5.69 -20.20 22.72
CA CYS A 146 4.60 -21.17 22.80
C CYS A 146 3.61 -20.84 23.93
N VAL A 147 4.04 -20.24 25.05
CA VAL A 147 3.14 -19.77 26.11
C VAL A 147 2.24 -18.62 25.63
N ALA A 148 2.77 -17.66 24.84
CA ALA A 148 1.93 -16.60 24.25
C ALA A 148 0.89 -17.18 23.27
N LYS A 149 1.32 -18.07 22.36
CA LYS A 149 0.42 -18.78 21.44
C LYS A 149 -0.61 -19.67 22.16
N LEU A 150 -0.32 -20.11 23.38
CA LEU A 150 -1.25 -20.84 24.25
C LEU A 150 -2.24 -19.91 24.95
N TYR A 151 -1.82 -18.72 25.41
CA TYR A 151 -2.70 -17.71 26.03
C TYR A 151 -3.80 -17.24 25.05
N ASP A 152 -3.44 -17.08 23.78
CA ASP A 152 -4.33 -16.78 22.65
C ASP A 152 -5.39 -17.87 22.36
N ILE A 153 -5.19 -19.10 22.85
CA ILE A 153 -6.12 -20.23 22.69
C ILE A 153 -6.95 -20.42 23.97
N ASN A 154 -6.30 -20.43 25.13
CA ASN A 154 -6.95 -20.56 26.44
C ASN A 154 -6.10 -19.85 27.51
N ALA A 155 -6.49 -18.63 27.86
CA ALA A 155 -5.83 -17.82 28.88
C ALA A 155 -5.96 -18.40 30.30
N GLU A 156 -7.09 -19.01 30.64
CA GLU A 156 -7.37 -19.57 31.98
C GLU A 156 -6.40 -20.71 32.30
N LEU A 157 -6.18 -21.61 31.35
CA LEU A 157 -5.23 -22.73 31.46
C LEU A 157 -3.77 -22.27 31.66
N VAL A 158 -3.42 -21.07 31.18
CA VAL A 158 -2.09 -20.46 31.34
C VAL A 158 -1.92 -19.82 32.72
N GLU A 159 -2.98 -19.22 33.26
CA GLU A 159 -3.00 -18.72 34.64
C GLU A 159 -3.00 -19.89 35.64
N ASP A 160 -3.87 -20.88 35.49
CA ASP A 160 -4.00 -22.06 36.38
C ASP A 160 -2.74 -22.92 36.47
N ARG A 161 -1.99 -23.07 35.35
CA ARG A 161 -0.72 -23.82 35.32
C ARG A 161 0.49 -22.98 35.76
N GLY A 162 0.31 -21.70 36.08
CA GLY A 162 1.40 -20.82 36.53
C GLY A 162 2.44 -20.47 35.45
N PHE A 163 2.12 -20.66 34.17
CA PHE A 163 3.08 -20.39 33.08
C PHE A 163 3.47 -18.92 32.97
N LEU A 164 2.61 -17.99 33.43
CA LEU A 164 2.95 -16.56 33.50
C LEU A 164 4.12 -16.28 34.45
N ASP A 165 4.22 -16.99 35.56
CA ASP A 165 5.32 -16.80 36.51
C ASP A 165 6.61 -17.48 36.02
N ALA A 166 6.49 -18.64 35.35
CA ALA A 166 7.62 -19.23 34.63
C ALA A 166 8.19 -18.30 33.53
N LEU A 167 7.35 -17.55 32.80
CA LEU A 167 7.81 -16.52 31.87
C LEU A 167 8.53 -15.36 32.57
N LYS A 168 8.06 -14.91 33.75
CA LYS A 168 8.71 -13.86 34.54
C LYS A 168 10.09 -14.29 35.03
N ASP A 169 10.23 -15.54 35.45
CA ASP A 169 11.53 -16.13 35.82
C ASP A 169 12.50 -16.15 34.63
N LEU A 170 12.03 -16.46 33.40
CA LEU A 170 12.86 -16.43 32.18
C LEU A 170 13.35 -15.03 31.77
N ILE A 171 12.82 -13.94 32.32
CA ILE A 171 13.44 -12.59 32.19
C ILE A 171 14.80 -12.53 32.93
N SER A 172 15.07 -13.49 33.81
CA SER A 172 16.32 -13.64 34.55
C SER A 172 17.23 -14.75 34.01
N ASP A 173 16.96 -15.27 32.80
CA ASP A 173 17.83 -16.27 32.15
C ASP A 173 19.23 -15.72 31.86
N ASN A 174 20.23 -16.61 31.85
CA ASN A 174 21.61 -16.27 31.50
C ASN A 174 21.79 -16.04 29.98
N ASN A 175 20.83 -16.46 29.14
CA ASN A 175 20.91 -16.31 27.69
C ASN A 175 20.03 -15.14 27.18
N PRO A 176 20.61 -14.10 26.56
CA PRO A 176 19.87 -12.93 26.06
C PRO A 176 18.75 -13.26 25.05
N MET A 177 18.87 -14.33 24.25
CA MET A 177 17.79 -14.73 23.33
C MET A 177 16.56 -15.27 24.07
N VAL A 178 16.74 -15.93 25.22
CA VAL A 178 15.62 -16.41 26.03
C VAL A 178 14.91 -15.23 26.68
N VAL A 179 15.68 -14.32 27.28
CA VAL A 179 15.17 -13.06 27.87
C VAL A 179 14.37 -12.26 26.84
N ALA A 180 14.92 -12.05 25.64
CA ALA A 180 14.24 -11.29 24.58
C ALA A 180 12.90 -11.91 24.14
N ASN A 181 12.82 -13.24 24.01
CA ASN A 181 11.59 -13.92 23.62
C ASN A 181 10.58 -14.05 24.77
N ALA A 182 11.04 -14.14 26.03
CA ALA A 182 10.18 -14.04 27.20
C ALA A 182 9.55 -12.64 27.33
N VAL A 183 10.32 -11.58 27.06
CA VAL A 183 9.83 -10.19 27.00
C VAL A 183 8.82 -10.00 25.89
N ALA A 184 9.08 -10.53 24.67
CA ALA A 184 8.14 -10.46 23.56
C ALA A 184 6.81 -11.17 23.90
N ALA A 185 6.88 -12.41 24.41
CA ALA A 185 5.71 -13.18 24.83
C ALA A 185 4.90 -12.46 25.93
N LEU A 186 5.58 -11.90 26.94
CA LEU A 186 4.90 -11.15 28.00
C LEU A 186 4.30 -9.82 27.52
N ALA A 187 4.89 -9.17 26.52
CA ALA A 187 4.33 -7.95 25.91
C ALA A 187 3.07 -8.26 25.07
N GLU A 188 3.07 -9.36 24.31
CA GLU A 188 1.91 -9.83 23.54
C GLU A 188 0.76 -10.26 24.46
N ILE A 189 1.05 -11.06 25.49
CA ILE A 189 0.11 -11.44 26.56
C ILE A 189 -0.46 -10.18 27.26
N GLN A 190 0.38 -9.17 27.53
CA GLN A 190 -0.05 -7.93 28.17
C GLN A 190 -1.04 -7.12 27.31
N ASP A 191 -0.88 -7.10 25.99
CA ASP A 191 -1.74 -6.31 25.10
C ASP A 191 -3.07 -7.03 24.76
N ASN A 192 -3.17 -8.33 25.06
CA ASN A 192 -4.40 -9.14 25.04
C ASN A 192 -5.09 -9.25 26.42
N SER A 193 -4.37 -9.11 27.53
CA SER A 193 -4.95 -9.19 28.89
C SER A 193 -5.53 -7.87 29.40
N THR A 194 -6.46 -7.96 30.37
CA THR A 194 -6.98 -6.79 31.12
C THR A 194 -6.24 -6.53 32.43
N LYS A 195 -5.37 -7.45 32.87
CA LYS A 195 -4.56 -7.33 34.09
C LYS A 195 -3.15 -6.81 33.75
N PRO A 196 -2.49 -6.05 34.62
CA PRO A 196 -1.04 -5.86 34.52
C PRO A 196 -0.33 -7.19 34.83
N ILE A 197 0.37 -7.74 33.84
CA ILE A 197 1.14 -8.98 33.91
C ILE A 197 2.64 -8.67 33.84
N LEU A 198 3.05 -7.68 33.05
CA LEU A 198 4.44 -7.25 32.86
C LEU A 198 4.75 -5.98 33.67
N GLU A 199 4.98 -6.13 34.97
CA GLU A 199 5.48 -5.04 35.82
C GLU A 199 7.02 -4.95 35.74
N ILE A 200 7.52 -3.93 35.03
CA ILE A 200 8.95 -3.68 34.88
C ILE A 200 9.47 -2.98 36.15
N THR A 201 10.08 -3.76 37.06
CA THR A 201 10.79 -3.22 38.23
C THR A 201 12.17 -2.66 37.83
N SER A 202 12.78 -1.79 38.64
CA SER A 202 14.14 -1.27 38.35
C SER A 202 15.22 -2.39 38.33
N ASN A 203 14.99 -3.52 39.00
CA ASN A 203 15.80 -4.75 38.88
C ASN A 203 15.63 -5.40 37.49
N THR A 204 14.38 -5.53 37.03
CA THR A 204 14.03 -6.02 35.68
C THR A 204 14.65 -5.11 34.61
N LEU A 205 14.47 -3.79 34.72
CA LEU A 205 15.10 -2.76 33.87
C LEU A 205 16.62 -2.96 33.77
N THR A 206 17.31 -3.13 34.90
CA THR A 206 18.77 -3.30 34.93
C THR A 206 19.22 -4.57 34.19
N LYS A 207 18.47 -5.68 34.32
CA LYS A 207 18.73 -6.92 33.56
C LYS A 207 18.51 -6.71 32.06
N LEU A 208 17.38 -6.11 31.68
CA LEU A 208 17.03 -5.85 30.28
C LEU A 208 18.02 -4.92 29.57
N LEU A 209 18.45 -3.83 30.23
CA LEU A 209 19.51 -2.93 29.73
C LEU A 209 20.89 -3.59 29.66
N THR A 210 21.10 -4.72 30.33
CA THR A 210 22.32 -5.52 30.22
C THR A 210 22.21 -6.47 29.03
N ALA A 211 21.12 -7.24 28.93
CA ALA A 211 20.83 -8.13 27.80
C ALA A 211 20.78 -7.41 26.44
N LEU A 212 20.33 -6.15 26.41
CA LEU A 212 20.27 -5.28 25.21
C LEU A 212 21.61 -5.17 24.45
N ASN A 213 22.75 -5.39 25.12
CA ASN A 213 24.07 -5.32 24.47
C ASN A 213 24.41 -6.59 23.67
N GLU A 214 23.81 -7.72 24.02
CA GLU A 214 24.15 -9.06 23.52
C GLU A 214 22.98 -9.73 22.74
N CYS A 215 21.80 -9.10 22.71
CA CYS A 215 20.65 -9.55 21.93
C CYS A 215 20.84 -9.35 20.42
N THR A 216 20.20 -10.21 19.63
CA THR A 216 19.97 -10.00 18.19
C THR A 216 19.13 -8.75 17.94
N GLU A 217 19.12 -8.23 16.71
CA GLU A 217 18.42 -6.99 16.35
C GLU A 217 16.93 -7.03 16.75
N TRP A 218 16.26 -8.15 16.48
CA TRP A 218 14.88 -8.41 16.89
C TRP A 218 14.70 -8.33 18.41
N GLY A 219 15.58 -8.99 19.17
CA GLY A 219 15.54 -8.95 20.64
C GLY A 219 15.81 -7.56 21.21
N GLN A 220 16.66 -6.76 20.55
CA GLN A 220 16.87 -5.36 20.93
C GLN A 220 15.61 -4.51 20.70
N VAL A 221 14.88 -4.71 19.60
CA VAL A 221 13.58 -4.05 19.37
C VAL A 221 12.57 -4.45 20.44
N PHE A 222 12.35 -5.75 20.68
CA PHE A 222 11.40 -6.21 21.70
C PHE A 222 11.71 -5.68 23.11
N ILE A 223 12.99 -5.62 23.49
CA ILE A 223 13.41 -5.04 24.77
C ILE A 223 13.19 -3.53 24.79
N LEU A 224 13.54 -2.79 23.73
CA LEU A 224 13.31 -1.33 23.67
C LEU A 224 11.82 -0.97 23.70
N ASP A 225 10.97 -1.72 23.00
CA ASP A 225 9.52 -1.50 22.99
C ASP A 225 8.86 -1.89 24.32
N ALA A 226 9.26 -2.99 24.96
CA ALA A 226 8.79 -3.30 26.31
C ALA A 226 9.22 -2.25 27.33
N LEU A 227 10.50 -1.84 27.31
CA LEU A 227 11.00 -0.76 28.15
C LEU A 227 10.34 0.59 27.83
N SER A 228 9.84 0.82 26.61
CA SER A 228 9.11 2.05 26.25
C SER A 228 7.78 2.24 27.01
N LYS A 229 7.25 1.17 27.61
CA LYS A 229 6.10 1.20 28.52
C LYS A 229 6.51 1.58 29.96
N TYR A 230 7.81 1.61 30.30
CA TYR A 230 8.33 1.98 31.62
C TYR A 230 8.58 3.49 31.78
N LYS A 231 8.06 4.06 32.86
CA LYS A 231 8.33 5.46 33.28
C LYS A 231 9.35 5.45 34.43
N ALA A 232 10.49 6.11 34.22
CA ALA A 232 11.51 6.25 35.27
C ALA A 232 10.96 7.00 36.50
N ALA A 233 11.42 6.61 37.68
CA ALA A 233 10.95 7.20 38.94
C ALA A 233 11.44 8.64 39.15
N ASP A 234 12.65 8.96 38.66
CA ASP A 234 13.25 10.28 38.74
C ASP A 234 14.19 10.57 37.55
N ALA A 235 14.51 11.85 37.36
CA ALA A 235 15.29 12.33 36.22
C ALA A 235 16.69 11.70 36.10
N ARG A 236 17.28 11.20 37.20
CA ARG A 236 18.60 10.54 37.16
C ARG A 236 18.49 9.11 36.63
N GLU A 237 17.42 8.39 36.99
CA GLU A 237 17.13 7.10 36.38
C GLU A 237 16.84 7.27 34.88
N ALA A 238 16.09 8.30 34.47
CA ALA A 238 15.88 8.63 33.06
C ALA A 238 17.19 8.93 32.31
N GLU A 239 18.09 9.75 32.88
CA GLU A 239 19.41 10.02 32.30
C GLU A 239 20.25 8.72 32.18
N ASN A 240 20.28 7.87 33.21
CA ASN A 240 20.99 6.58 33.18
C ASN A 240 20.46 5.64 32.08
N ILE A 241 19.13 5.53 31.92
CA ILE A 241 18.50 4.72 30.87
C ILE A 241 18.94 5.24 29.49
N VAL A 242 18.86 6.55 29.27
CA VAL A 242 19.23 7.19 28.01
C VAL A 242 20.72 7.01 27.69
N GLU A 243 21.61 7.05 28.67
CA GLU A 243 23.03 6.74 28.45
C GLU A 243 23.26 5.28 28.03
N ARG A 244 22.54 4.31 28.61
CA ARG A 244 22.60 2.90 28.21
C ARG A 244 22.00 2.63 26.82
N VAL A 245 20.98 3.38 26.42
CA VAL A 245 20.33 3.24 25.10
C VAL A 245 21.07 4.00 24.00
N THR A 246 21.80 5.08 24.32
CA THR A 246 22.55 5.91 23.35
C THR A 246 23.38 5.12 22.33
N PRO A 247 24.12 4.04 22.66
CA PRO A 247 24.89 3.26 21.68
C PRO A 247 24.03 2.60 20.58
N ARG A 248 22.74 2.31 20.85
CA ARG A 248 21.82 1.73 19.85
C ARG A 248 21.48 2.69 18.70
N LEU A 249 21.74 3.99 18.87
CA LEU A 249 21.60 4.98 17.80
C LEU A 249 22.60 4.81 16.64
N GLN A 250 23.68 4.03 16.83
CA GLN A 250 24.68 3.74 15.79
C GLN A 250 24.47 2.36 15.12
N HIS A 251 23.32 1.73 15.35
CA HIS A 251 23.01 0.41 14.85
C HIS A 251 22.65 0.42 13.35
N ALA A 252 22.95 -0.65 12.62
CA ALA A 252 22.69 -0.72 11.17
C ALA A 252 21.18 -0.90 10.87
N ASN A 253 20.51 -1.81 11.59
CA ASN A 253 19.07 -2.00 11.44
C ASN A 253 18.28 -0.77 11.92
N CYS A 254 17.47 -0.22 11.02
CA CYS A 254 16.70 1.00 11.19
C CYS A 254 15.59 0.90 12.25
N ALA A 255 15.04 -0.30 12.49
CA ALA A 255 14.04 -0.52 13.54
C ALA A 255 14.64 -0.34 14.94
N VAL A 256 15.87 -0.82 15.16
CA VAL A 256 16.61 -0.62 16.42
C VAL A 256 16.87 0.88 16.65
N VAL A 257 17.25 1.62 15.61
CA VAL A 257 17.48 3.08 15.70
C VAL A 257 16.18 3.82 16.03
N LEU A 258 15.07 3.53 15.35
CA LEU A 258 13.77 4.19 15.62
C LEU A 258 13.24 3.84 17.02
N SER A 259 13.36 2.59 17.47
CA SER A 259 12.96 2.17 18.83
C SER A 259 13.83 2.81 19.92
N ALA A 260 15.13 2.99 19.64
CA ALA A 260 16.03 3.74 20.52
C ALA A 260 15.68 5.24 20.57
N VAL A 261 15.31 5.84 19.44
CA VAL A 261 14.84 7.25 19.39
C VAL A 261 13.51 7.42 20.13
N LYS A 262 12.55 6.51 19.96
CA LYS A 262 11.28 6.45 20.72
C LYS A 262 11.53 6.47 22.23
N MET A 263 12.33 5.51 22.71
CA MET A 263 12.75 5.39 24.10
C MET A 263 13.38 6.69 24.62
N ILE A 264 14.36 7.24 23.88
CA ILE A 264 15.07 8.45 24.30
C ILE A 264 14.11 9.65 24.36
N LEU A 265 13.19 9.80 23.39
CA LEU A 265 12.22 10.90 23.37
C LEU A 265 11.26 10.85 24.56
N GLN A 266 10.77 9.67 24.94
CA GLN A 266 9.89 9.49 26.11
C GLN A 266 10.61 9.83 27.42
N GLN A 267 11.81 9.27 27.66
CA GLN A 267 12.56 9.54 28.89
C GLN A 267 13.05 11.01 28.96
N MET A 268 13.29 11.65 27.80
CA MET A 268 13.61 13.09 27.70
C MET A 268 12.51 14.04 28.19
N GLU A 269 11.28 13.57 28.44
CA GLU A 269 10.22 14.40 29.02
C GLU A 269 10.34 14.51 30.56
N LEU A 270 11.05 13.57 31.20
CA LEU A 270 11.35 13.59 32.63
C LEU A 270 12.67 14.33 32.96
N ILE A 271 13.54 14.53 31.97
CA ILE A 271 14.85 15.19 32.14
C ILE A 271 14.68 16.71 32.27
N THR A 272 14.97 17.26 33.45
CA THR A 272 14.82 18.71 33.71
C THR A 272 15.97 19.55 33.13
N SER A 273 17.11 18.94 32.78
CA SER A 273 18.32 19.67 32.36
C SER A 273 18.30 20.07 30.87
N PRO A 274 18.25 21.37 30.53
CA PRO A 274 18.13 21.82 29.14
C PRO A 274 19.41 21.57 28.32
N ASP A 275 20.58 21.50 28.97
CA ASP A 275 21.85 21.23 28.30
C ASP A 275 22.02 19.73 28.00
N VAL A 276 21.50 18.85 28.87
CA VAL A 276 21.39 17.40 28.58
C VAL A 276 20.45 17.18 27.40
N ILE A 277 19.24 17.77 27.42
CA ILE A 277 18.29 17.73 26.28
C ILE A 277 18.96 18.19 24.98
N ARG A 278 19.69 19.34 25.00
CA ARG A 278 20.37 19.86 23.81
C ARG A 278 21.46 18.91 23.29
N ASN A 279 22.20 18.25 24.19
CA ASN A 279 23.22 17.27 23.81
C ASN A 279 22.61 15.96 23.29
N LEU A 280 21.44 15.54 23.78
CA LEU A 280 20.70 14.39 23.26
C LEU A 280 20.14 14.66 21.86
N CYS A 281 19.55 15.83 21.61
CA CYS A 281 19.15 16.22 20.25
C CYS A 281 20.33 16.18 19.26
N LYS A 282 21.52 16.67 19.67
CA LYS A 282 22.75 16.58 18.86
C LYS A 282 23.22 15.15 18.61
N LYS A 283 23.02 14.23 19.56
CA LYS A 283 23.35 12.80 19.39
C LYS A 283 22.36 12.08 18.45
N MET A 284 21.09 12.48 18.45
CA MET A 284 20.03 11.87 17.62
C MET A 284 20.02 12.36 16.16
N ALA A 285 20.49 13.58 15.88
CA ALA A 285 20.43 14.13 14.52
C ALA A 285 21.23 13.33 13.46
N PRO A 286 22.51 12.92 13.68
CA PRO A 286 23.24 12.13 12.68
C PRO A 286 22.61 10.75 12.38
N PRO A 287 22.16 9.94 13.37
CA PRO A 287 21.36 8.74 13.12
C PRO A 287 20.15 8.97 12.21
N LEU A 288 19.34 9.99 12.51
CA LEU A 288 18.15 10.33 11.70
C LEU A 288 18.52 10.73 10.27
N VAL A 289 19.67 11.39 10.06
CA VAL A 289 20.24 11.68 8.74
C VAL A 289 20.72 10.42 8.01
N THR A 290 21.33 9.47 8.71
CA THR A 290 21.76 8.18 8.12
C THR A 290 20.57 7.37 7.60
N LEU A 291 19.43 7.36 8.31
CA LEU A 291 18.19 6.70 7.84
C LEU A 291 17.70 7.25 6.49
N LEU A 292 17.95 8.54 6.20
CA LEU A 292 17.61 9.19 4.93
C LEU A 292 18.57 8.85 3.77
N SER A 293 19.55 7.98 4.02
CA SER A 293 20.48 7.43 3.02
C SER A 293 20.25 5.94 2.71
N ALA A 294 19.24 5.32 3.34
CA ALA A 294 18.84 3.92 3.12
C ALA A 294 17.98 3.74 1.84
N GLU A 295 17.37 2.57 1.68
CA GLU A 295 16.46 2.27 0.56
C GLU A 295 15.17 3.11 0.64
N PRO A 296 14.49 3.45 -0.48
CA PRO A 296 13.40 4.44 -0.50
C PRO A 296 12.22 4.16 0.44
N GLU A 297 11.88 2.89 0.66
CA GLU A 297 10.89 2.43 1.63
C GLU A 297 11.31 2.75 3.08
N ILE A 298 12.58 2.54 3.42
CA ILE A 298 13.16 2.88 4.72
C ILE A 298 13.24 4.40 4.87
N GLN A 299 13.64 5.13 3.82
CA GLN A 299 13.62 6.60 3.81
C GLN A 299 12.20 7.12 4.06
N TYR A 300 11.17 6.54 3.46
CA TYR A 300 9.79 6.96 3.67
C TYR A 300 9.35 6.72 5.13
N VAL A 301 9.59 5.53 5.70
CA VAL A 301 9.29 5.26 7.13
C VAL A 301 10.05 6.22 8.04
N ALA A 302 11.33 6.50 7.74
CA ALA A 302 12.14 7.46 8.49
C ALA A 302 11.59 8.88 8.40
N LEU A 303 11.25 9.38 7.20
CA LEU A 303 10.65 10.69 6.98
C LEU A 303 9.32 10.83 7.73
N ARG A 304 8.42 9.84 7.65
CA ARG A 304 7.12 9.86 8.34
C ARG A 304 7.28 9.94 9.86
N ASN A 305 8.28 9.26 10.43
CA ASN A 305 8.62 9.38 11.85
C ASN A 305 9.31 10.72 12.19
N ILE A 306 10.26 11.19 11.37
CA ILE A 306 10.93 12.50 11.52
C ILE A 306 9.91 13.65 11.48
N ASN A 307 8.85 13.56 10.66
CA ASN A 307 7.75 14.52 10.60
C ASN A 307 7.02 14.68 11.96
N LEU A 308 6.90 13.60 12.75
CA LEU A 308 6.41 13.65 14.13
C LEU A 308 7.44 14.24 15.10
N ILE A 309 8.69 13.78 15.03
CA ILE A 309 9.78 14.20 15.93
C ILE A 309 10.05 15.71 15.79
N VAL A 310 10.00 16.24 14.56
CA VAL A 310 10.19 17.68 14.26
C VAL A 310 9.03 18.52 14.78
N GLN A 311 7.80 18.00 14.87
CA GLN A 311 6.69 18.72 15.51
C GLN A 311 6.92 18.89 17.02
N ARG A 312 7.39 17.83 17.72
CA ARG A 312 7.69 17.89 19.16
C ARG A 312 8.99 18.62 19.49
N ARG A 313 10.01 18.55 18.64
CA ARG A 313 11.34 19.17 18.83
C ARG A 313 11.85 19.85 17.54
N PRO A 314 11.31 21.02 17.12
CA PRO A 314 11.66 21.67 15.85
C PRO A 314 13.15 21.99 15.65
N THR A 315 13.92 22.10 16.74
CA THR A 315 15.35 22.42 16.72
C THR A 315 16.27 21.22 16.43
N ILE A 316 15.77 19.98 16.42
CA ILE A 316 16.61 18.76 16.35
C ILE A 316 17.42 18.66 15.05
N LEU A 317 16.84 19.05 13.92
CA LEU A 317 17.42 18.92 12.57
C LEU A 317 17.62 20.28 11.87
N ALA A 318 17.53 21.39 12.61
CA ALA A 318 17.56 22.76 12.07
C ALA A 318 18.87 23.13 11.35
N HIS A 319 19.95 22.37 11.56
CA HIS A 319 21.23 22.53 10.86
C HIS A 319 21.37 21.64 9.61
N GLU A 320 20.59 20.55 9.51
CA GLU A 320 20.75 19.48 8.52
C GLU A 320 19.75 19.60 7.35
N ILE A 321 19.19 20.79 7.11
CA ILE A 321 18.09 20.99 6.15
C ILE A 321 18.42 20.51 4.72
N LYS A 322 19.70 20.52 4.33
CA LYS A 322 20.18 20.05 3.01
C LYS A 322 19.98 18.56 2.77
N VAL A 323 19.83 17.75 3.83
CA VAL A 323 19.55 16.30 3.72
C VAL A 323 18.13 16.06 3.19
N PHE A 324 17.23 17.01 3.43
CA PHE A 324 15.83 16.98 2.98
C PHE A 324 15.65 17.50 1.56
N PHE A 325 16.72 17.96 0.88
CA PHE A 325 16.62 18.32 -0.52
C PHE A 325 16.34 17.07 -1.36
N CYS A 326 15.43 17.19 -2.33
CA CYS A 326 14.97 16.14 -3.22
C CYS A 326 16.02 15.87 -4.31
N LYS A 327 16.42 14.61 -4.46
CA LYS A 327 17.29 14.17 -5.56
C LYS A 327 16.42 13.82 -6.77
N TYR A 328 16.99 13.90 -7.97
CA TYR A 328 16.31 13.50 -9.21
C TYR A 328 15.80 12.04 -9.16
N ASN A 329 16.49 11.16 -8.43
CA ASN A 329 16.14 9.74 -8.29
C ASN A 329 15.28 9.41 -7.05
N ASP A 330 14.87 10.41 -6.25
CA ASP A 330 13.97 10.18 -5.12
C ASP A 330 12.52 9.95 -5.63
N PRO A 331 11.82 8.88 -5.21
CA PRO A 331 10.43 8.66 -5.59
C PRO A 331 9.49 9.78 -5.12
N ILE A 332 8.39 10.00 -5.86
CA ILE A 332 7.41 11.05 -5.61
C ILE A 332 6.94 11.14 -4.14
N TYR A 333 6.67 10.00 -3.50
CA TYR A 333 6.24 9.94 -2.09
C TYR A 333 7.35 10.32 -1.10
N VAL A 334 8.63 10.11 -1.44
CA VAL A 334 9.79 10.58 -0.67
C VAL A 334 9.93 12.10 -0.83
N LYS A 335 9.81 12.62 -2.06
CA LYS A 335 9.84 14.06 -2.33
C LYS A 335 8.76 14.84 -1.58
N MET A 336 7.54 14.31 -1.53
CA MET A 336 6.40 14.93 -0.84
C MET A 336 6.64 15.08 0.68
N GLU A 337 7.12 14.04 1.36
CA GLU A 337 7.44 14.13 2.80
C GLU A 337 8.66 15.01 3.08
N LYS A 338 9.68 14.97 2.22
CA LYS A 338 10.83 15.89 2.26
C LYS A 338 10.38 17.34 2.22
N LEU A 339 9.48 17.68 1.28
CA LEU A 339 8.92 19.02 1.12
C LEU A 339 8.20 19.50 2.40
N GLU A 340 7.34 18.67 2.99
CA GLU A 340 6.63 19.00 4.25
C GLU A 340 7.60 19.22 5.43
N ILE A 341 8.66 18.41 5.53
CA ILE A 341 9.69 18.58 6.56
C ILE A 341 10.53 19.85 6.31
N MET A 342 10.82 20.20 5.05
CA MET A 342 11.47 21.47 4.70
C MET A 342 10.64 22.68 5.14
N ILE A 343 9.31 22.68 4.93
CA ILE A 343 8.42 23.73 5.44
C ILE A 343 8.50 23.82 6.97
N LYS A 344 8.49 22.68 7.67
CA LYS A 344 8.58 22.63 9.14
C LYS A 344 9.94 23.13 9.66
N LEU A 345 11.05 22.80 9.00
CA LEU A 345 12.42 23.24 9.34
C LEU A 345 12.81 24.64 8.78
N ALA A 346 11.96 25.28 7.96
CA ALA A 346 12.21 26.62 7.43
C ALA A 346 12.24 27.69 8.53
N SER A 347 13.22 28.59 8.44
CA SER A 347 13.52 29.68 9.38
C SER A 347 14.20 30.87 8.67
N ASP A 348 14.25 32.04 9.29
CA ASP A 348 14.92 33.25 8.75
C ASP A 348 16.37 33.04 8.27
N ARG A 349 17.05 32.00 8.77
CA ARG A 349 18.47 31.71 8.47
C ARG A 349 18.70 30.81 7.25
N ASN A 350 17.70 30.02 6.86
CA ASN A 350 17.82 29.01 5.79
C ASN A 350 16.83 29.24 4.64
N ILE A 351 15.86 30.14 4.82
CA ILE A 351 14.77 30.36 3.87
C ILE A 351 15.22 30.72 2.45
N ASP A 352 16.31 31.46 2.26
CA ASP A 352 16.82 31.77 0.90
C ASP A 352 17.29 30.53 0.14
N GLN A 353 17.84 29.53 0.84
CA GLN A 353 18.21 28.24 0.23
C GLN A 353 16.97 27.40 -0.05
N VAL A 354 16.00 27.40 0.87
CA VAL A 354 14.71 26.68 0.71
C VAL A 354 13.88 27.25 -0.45
N LEU A 355 13.83 28.58 -0.63
CA LEU A 355 13.08 29.22 -1.71
C LEU A 355 13.74 29.05 -3.08
N LEU A 356 15.07 29.05 -3.16
CA LEU A 356 15.79 28.71 -4.39
C LEU A 356 15.47 27.28 -4.83
N GLU A 357 15.52 26.35 -3.88
CA GLU A 357 15.24 24.93 -4.10
C GLU A 357 13.75 24.69 -4.46
N PHE A 358 12.80 25.28 -3.73
CA PHE A 358 11.37 25.21 -4.06
C PHE A 358 11.04 25.83 -5.42
N LYS A 359 11.77 26.86 -5.85
CA LYS A 359 11.62 27.45 -7.20
C LYS A 359 12.07 26.48 -8.29
N GLU A 360 13.13 25.70 -8.07
CA GLU A 360 13.56 24.65 -8.99
C GLU A 360 12.52 23.51 -9.03
N TYR A 361 12.00 23.08 -7.87
CA TYR A 361 10.92 22.08 -7.80
C TYR A 361 9.63 22.53 -8.51
N ALA A 362 9.30 23.82 -8.46
CA ALA A 362 8.19 24.41 -9.20
C ALA A 362 8.40 24.44 -10.73
N THR A 363 9.54 23.96 -11.24
CA THR A 363 9.84 23.75 -12.66
C THR A 363 10.10 22.29 -13.04
N GLU A 364 9.82 21.32 -12.14
CA GLU A 364 9.83 19.90 -12.48
C GLU A 364 8.69 19.50 -13.44
N VAL A 365 8.73 18.25 -13.93
CA VAL A 365 7.77 17.69 -14.91
C VAL A 365 6.52 17.10 -14.23
N ASP A 366 6.54 16.88 -12.91
CA ASP A 366 5.45 16.29 -12.16
C ASP A 366 4.49 17.37 -11.62
N VAL A 367 3.26 17.39 -12.13
CA VAL A 367 2.28 18.46 -11.84
C VAL A 367 1.88 18.49 -10.37
N ASP A 368 1.73 17.34 -9.73
CA ASP A 368 1.34 17.26 -8.31
C ASP A 368 2.48 17.75 -7.41
N PHE A 369 3.73 17.36 -7.70
CA PHE A 369 4.89 17.87 -6.98
C PHE A 369 5.08 19.38 -7.15
N VAL A 370 4.98 19.88 -8.39
CA VAL A 370 5.08 21.32 -8.71
C VAL A 370 4.03 22.12 -7.94
N ARG A 371 2.77 21.68 -7.94
CA ARG A 371 1.70 22.34 -7.16
C ARG A 371 2.01 22.36 -5.67
N LYS A 372 2.46 21.23 -5.10
CA LYS A 372 2.85 21.18 -3.69
C LYS A 372 4.04 22.09 -3.39
N ALA A 373 5.02 22.22 -4.28
CA ALA A 373 6.14 23.15 -4.14
C ALA A 373 5.68 24.63 -4.17
N VAL A 374 4.75 24.99 -5.05
CA VAL A 374 4.14 26.33 -5.07
C VAL A 374 3.35 26.60 -3.78
N ARG A 375 2.54 25.64 -3.31
CA ARG A 375 1.84 25.71 -2.01
C ARG A 375 2.81 25.81 -0.83
N ALA A 376 3.98 25.17 -0.91
CA ALA A 376 5.05 25.25 0.09
C ALA A 376 5.70 26.64 0.17
N ILE A 377 5.95 27.31 -0.97
CA ILE A 377 6.39 28.72 -1.01
C ILE A 377 5.35 29.62 -0.31
N GLY A 378 4.06 29.38 -0.56
CA GLY A 378 2.95 30.07 0.10
C GLY A 378 2.93 29.88 1.62
N ARG A 379 3.05 28.64 2.09
CA ARG A 379 3.08 28.31 3.52
C ARG A 379 4.30 28.92 4.22
N CYS A 380 5.47 28.94 3.56
CA CYS A 380 6.64 29.67 4.03
C CYS A 380 6.39 31.19 4.17
N ALA A 381 5.65 31.82 3.25
CA ALA A 381 5.27 33.24 3.35
C ALA A 381 4.35 33.52 4.55
N ILE A 382 3.37 32.64 4.79
CA ILE A 382 2.40 32.76 5.90
C ILE A 382 3.09 32.52 7.26
N LYS A 383 4.05 31.58 7.32
CA LYS A 383 4.83 31.21 8.51
C LYS A 383 5.91 32.24 8.87
N LEU A 384 6.58 32.82 7.87
CA LEU A 384 7.74 33.70 8.05
C LEU A 384 7.49 35.06 7.38
N GLU A 385 7.01 36.03 8.16
CA GLU A 385 6.72 37.40 7.71
C GLU A 385 7.90 38.06 6.98
N ARG A 386 9.13 37.89 7.48
CA ARG A 386 10.36 38.40 6.86
C ARG A 386 10.72 37.71 5.54
N ALA A 387 10.05 36.62 5.19
CA ALA A 387 10.20 35.93 3.92
C ALA A 387 9.08 36.24 2.93
N ALA A 388 7.93 36.76 3.37
CA ALA A 388 6.74 36.94 2.53
C ALA A 388 7.05 37.69 1.22
N GLU A 389 7.71 38.84 1.28
CA GLU A 389 8.13 39.61 0.09
C GLU A 389 9.01 38.79 -0.88
N ARG A 390 9.93 37.97 -0.36
CA ARG A 390 10.80 37.10 -1.18
C ARG A 390 10.01 35.95 -1.80
N CYS A 391 9.14 35.28 -1.04
CA CYS A 391 8.23 34.26 -1.55
C CYS A 391 7.34 34.81 -2.67
N ILE A 392 6.83 36.03 -2.49
CA ILE A 392 5.97 36.73 -3.45
C ILE A 392 6.74 37.08 -4.74
N SER A 393 8.00 37.52 -4.66
CA SER A 393 8.84 37.71 -5.84
C SER A 393 9.03 36.42 -6.63
N VAL A 394 9.26 35.29 -5.94
CA VAL A 394 9.36 33.97 -6.59
C VAL A 394 8.04 33.57 -7.26
N LEU A 395 6.89 33.76 -6.59
CA LEU A 395 5.58 33.46 -7.17
C LEU A 395 5.28 34.33 -8.42
N LEU A 396 5.63 35.61 -8.39
CA LEU A 396 5.56 36.51 -9.56
C LEU A 396 6.44 36.05 -10.72
N GLU A 397 7.64 35.55 -10.43
CA GLU A 397 8.54 34.99 -11.45
C GLU A 397 7.98 33.70 -12.05
N LEU A 398 7.41 32.81 -11.23
CA LEU A 398 6.75 31.57 -11.67
C LEU A 398 5.51 31.86 -12.55
N ILE A 399 4.67 32.83 -12.18
CA ILE A 399 3.53 33.28 -12.99
C ILE A 399 3.99 33.77 -14.38
N LYS A 400 5.13 34.49 -14.45
CA LYS A 400 5.70 35.00 -15.71
C LYS A 400 6.22 33.90 -16.65
N ILE A 401 6.40 32.65 -16.18
CA ILE A 401 6.70 31.49 -17.05
C ILE A 401 5.44 31.06 -17.85
N LYS A 402 4.24 31.48 -17.42
CA LYS A 402 2.94 31.17 -18.05
C LYS A 402 2.63 29.67 -18.19
N VAL A 403 3.11 28.85 -17.25
CA VAL A 403 2.71 27.44 -17.12
C VAL A 403 1.39 27.37 -16.35
N ASN A 404 0.32 26.90 -16.99
CA ASN A 404 -1.05 27.15 -16.50
C ASN A 404 -1.30 26.67 -15.05
N TYR A 405 -1.03 25.39 -14.75
CA TYR A 405 -1.22 24.83 -13.41
C TYR A 405 -0.33 25.48 -12.32
N VAL A 406 0.78 26.11 -12.71
CA VAL A 406 1.65 26.89 -11.80
C VAL A 406 1.01 28.25 -11.49
N VAL A 407 0.49 28.93 -12.51
CA VAL A 407 -0.23 30.22 -12.38
C VAL A 407 -1.44 30.06 -11.46
N GLN A 408 -2.24 29.00 -11.70
CA GLN A 408 -3.44 28.69 -10.91
C GLN A 408 -3.13 28.44 -9.43
N GLU A 409 -2.20 27.53 -9.12
CA GLU A 409 -1.79 27.26 -7.74
C GLU A 409 -1.18 28.50 -7.06
N ALA A 410 -0.41 29.31 -7.81
CA ALA A 410 0.14 30.56 -7.31
C ALA A 410 -0.94 31.60 -6.96
N ILE A 411 -2.05 31.68 -7.71
CA ILE A 411 -3.19 32.54 -7.39
C ILE A 411 -3.91 32.06 -6.11
N ILE A 412 -4.11 30.75 -5.96
CA ILE A 412 -4.67 30.16 -4.74
C ILE A 412 -3.82 30.51 -3.52
N VAL A 413 -2.49 30.42 -3.67
CA VAL A 413 -1.50 30.81 -2.66
C VAL A 413 -1.54 32.31 -2.37
N ILE A 414 -1.52 33.18 -3.38
CA ILE A 414 -1.47 34.64 -3.20
C ILE A 414 -2.74 35.15 -2.52
N LYS A 415 -3.92 34.56 -2.80
CA LYS A 415 -5.16 34.79 -2.05
C LYS A 415 -4.95 34.58 -0.54
N ASP A 416 -4.31 33.47 -0.14
CA ASP A 416 -4.07 33.19 1.27
C ASP A 416 -2.97 34.09 1.88
N ILE A 417 -1.93 34.46 1.11
CA ILE A 417 -0.96 35.49 1.51
C ILE A 417 -1.66 36.85 1.73
N PHE A 418 -2.59 37.25 0.87
CA PHE A 418 -3.39 38.49 1.03
C PHE A 418 -4.35 38.43 2.23
N ARG A 419 -4.79 37.24 2.66
CA ARG A 419 -5.53 37.03 3.92
C ARG A 419 -4.64 37.09 5.17
N ARG A 420 -3.32 36.94 5.01
CA ARG A 420 -2.33 37.12 6.09
C ARG A 420 -1.81 38.55 6.16
N TYR A 421 -1.59 39.19 5.01
CA TYR A 421 -1.01 40.52 4.86
C TYR A 421 -1.90 41.42 3.97
N PRO A 422 -3.08 41.84 4.46
CA PRO A 422 -4.01 42.65 3.69
C PRO A 422 -3.40 44.01 3.31
N ASN A 423 -3.82 44.56 2.17
CA ASN A 423 -3.39 45.86 1.64
C ASN A 423 -1.86 46.08 1.50
N THR A 424 -1.04 45.02 1.52
CA THR A 424 0.43 45.13 1.57
C THR A 424 1.09 44.94 0.19
N TYR A 425 0.52 44.09 -0.67
CA TYR A 425 1.16 43.60 -1.90
C TYR A 425 0.29 43.82 -3.16
N GLU A 426 -0.46 44.92 -3.18
CA GLU A 426 -1.52 45.20 -4.17
C GLU A 426 -1.04 45.40 -5.61
N SER A 427 0.21 45.85 -5.81
CA SER A 427 0.81 46.08 -7.14
C SER A 427 0.84 44.84 -8.03
N ILE A 428 0.61 43.67 -7.44
CA ILE A 428 0.56 42.35 -8.08
C ILE A 428 -0.79 42.08 -8.75
N ILE A 429 -1.87 42.71 -8.26
CA ILE A 429 -3.24 42.42 -8.70
C ILE A 429 -3.41 42.61 -10.21
N ALA A 430 -2.76 43.62 -10.80
CA ALA A 430 -2.75 43.84 -12.24
C ALA A 430 -2.18 42.62 -13.02
N THR A 431 -1.01 42.10 -12.60
CA THR A 431 -0.37 40.91 -13.22
C THR A 431 -1.17 39.63 -12.99
N LEU A 432 -1.96 39.55 -11.91
CA LEU A 432 -2.93 38.45 -11.73
C LEU A 432 -4.09 38.58 -12.73
N CYS A 433 -4.66 39.78 -12.91
CA CYS A 433 -5.74 40.02 -13.87
C CYS A 433 -5.30 39.76 -15.32
N GLU A 434 -4.04 40.09 -15.69
CA GLU A 434 -3.42 39.70 -16.98
C GLU A 434 -3.37 38.18 -17.24
N SER A 435 -3.68 37.35 -16.24
CA SER A 435 -3.62 35.87 -16.30
C SER A 435 -5.00 35.20 -16.22
N LEU A 436 -6.10 35.97 -16.20
CA LEU A 436 -7.47 35.48 -16.08
C LEU A 436 -7.86 34.42 -17.14
N ASP A 437 -7.49 34.64 -18.39
CA ASP A 437 -7.83 33.78 -19.54
C ASP A 437 -7.29 32.34 -19.43
N THR A 438 -6.42 32.06 -18.46
CA THR A 438 -5.79 30.74 -18.27
C THR A 438 -6.50 29.87 -17.23
N LEU A 439 -7.42 30.42 -16.42
CA LEU A 439 -7.96 29.72 -15.25
C LEU A 439 -9.02 28.67 -15.62
N ASP A 440 -8.64 27.38 -15.59
CA ASP A 440 -9.58 26.26 -15.70
C ASP A 440 -10.02 25.69 -14.33
N GLU A 441 -9.17 25.65 -13.29
CA GLU A 441 -9.57 25.09 -11.99
C GLU A 441 -10.59 25.92 -11.18
N PRO A 442 -11.57 25.24 -10.53
CA PRO A 442 -12.52 25.88 -9.61
C PRO A 442 -11.89 26.60 -8.41
N GLU A 443 -10.88 26.03 -7.74
CA GLU A 443 -10.23 26.68 -6.59
C GLU A 443 -9.44 27.92 -7.04
N ALA A 444 -8.83 27.89 -8.23
CA ALA A 444 -8.11 29.03 -8.81
C ALA A 444 -9.05 30.15 -9.27
N LYS A 445 -10.11 29.84 -10.01
CA LYS A 445 -11.19 30.78 -10.37
C LYS A 445 -11.77 31.43 -9.11
N ALA A 446 -12.23 30.63 -8.15
CA ALA A 446 -12.79 31.14 -6.89
C ALA A 446 -11.78 32.00 -6.11
N SER A 447 -10.49 31.64 -6.11
CA SER A 447 -9.44 32.44 -5.47
C SER A 447 -9.24 33.79 -6.16
N MET A 448 -9.29 33.85 -7.50
CA MET A 448 -9.22 35.11 -8.25
C MET A 448 -10.46 35.99 -8.02
N ILE A 449 -11.66 35.40 -8.11
CA ILE A 449 -12.94 36.08 -7.87
C ILE A 449 -13.00 36.64 -6.44
N TRP A 450 -12.41 35.94 -5.46
CA TRP A 450 -12.21 36.47 -4.11
C TRP A 450 -11.32 37.71 -4.10
N ILE A 451 -10.18 37.70 -4.80
CA ILE A 451 -9.27 38.86 -4.89
C ILE A 451 -10.01 40.06 -5.52
N ILE A 452 -10.72 39.86 -6.63
CA ILE A 452 -11.45 40.94 -7.31
C ILE A 452 -12.50 41.55 -6.39
N GLY A 453 -13.33 40.74 -5.70
CA GLY A 453 -14.33 41.26 -4.76
C GLY A 453 -13.75 41.87 -3.47
N GLU A 454 -12.59 41.40 -3.00
CA GLU A 454 -11.93 41.98 -1.82
C GLU A 454 -11.24 43.32 -2.15
N TYR A 455 -10.66 43.48 -3.35
CA TYR A 455 -9.95 44.70 -3.78
C TYR A 455 -10.69 45.56 -4.83
N ALA A 456 -12.01 45.35 -4.99
CA ALA A 456 -12.88 46.05 -5.97
C ALA A 456 -12.85 47.60 -5.93
N GLU A 457 -12.43 48.20 -4.83
CA GLU A 457 -12.22 49.66 -4.71
C GLU A 457 -11.00 50.16 -5.50
N ARG A 458 -9.98 49.30 -5.65
CA ARG A 458 -8.67 49.63 -6.25
C ARG A 458 -8.46 49.04 -7.65
N ILE A 459 -9.28 48.05 -8.01
CA ILE A 459 -9.39 47.53 -9.38
C ILE A 459 -10.47 48.37 -10.08
N ASP A 460 -10.10 49.16 -11.08
CA ASP A 460 -11.06 50.06 -11.73
C ASP A 460 -12.15 49.28 -12.47
N ASN A 461 -11.76 48.35 -13.35
CA ASN A 461 -12.63 47.49 -14.17
C ASN A 461 -13.10 46.21 -13.46
N ALA A 462 -13.34 46.27 -12.14
CA ALA A 462 -13.77 45.12 -11.33
C ALA A 462 -15.17 44.59 -11.69
N ASP A 463 -15.97 45.42 -12.36
CA ASP A 463 -17.25 45.08 -12.98
C ASP A 463 -17.05 44.25 -14.26
N GLU A 464 -16.31 44.76 -15.25
CA GLU A 464 -16.00 44.03 -16.51
C GLU A 464 -15.41 42.63 -16.24
N LEU A 465 -14.48 42.55 -15.27
CA LEU A 465 -13.79 41.31 -14.91
C LEU A 465 -14.65 40.31 -14.11
N LEU A 466 -15.76 40.74 -13.50
CA LEU A 466 -16.72 39.85 -12.85
C LEU A 466 -17.90 39.50 -13.77
N GLU A 467 -18.25 40.37 -14.72
CA GLU A 467 -19.33 40.13 -15.68
C GLU A 467 -19.02 38.93 -16.59
N SER A 468 -17.78 38.77 -17.05
CA SER A 468 -17.35 37.62 -17.85
C SER A 468 -17.48 36.27 -17.14
N PHE A 469 -17.35 36.22 -15.80
CA PHE A 469 -17.65 35.03 -15.00
C PHE A 469 -19.13 34.86 -14.67
N LEU A 470 -19.95 35.91 -14.79
CA LEU A 470 -21.40 35.81 -14.64
C LEU A 470 -22.08 35.26 -15.90
N GLU A 471 -21.51 35.47 -17.09
CA GLU A 471 -21.99 34.85 -18.34
C GLU A 471 -21.99 33.32 -18.26
N THR A 472 -20.97 32.71 -17.65
CA THR A 472 -20.86 31.24 -17.48
C THR A 472 -21.43 30.72 -16.15
N PHE A 473 -22.07 31.56 -15.33
CA PHE A 473 -22.47 31.21 -13.95
C PHE A 473 -23.21 29.87 -13.79
N PRO A 474 -24.17 29.47 -14.66
CA PRO A 474 -24.87 28.19 -14.54
C PRO A 474 -23.99 26.96 -14.84
N GLU A 475 -22.90 27.13 -15.59
CA GLU A 475 -21.95 26.08 -15.97
C GLU A 475 -20.80 25.92 -14.97
N GLU A 476 -20.48 26.98 -14.22
CA GLU A 476 -19.47 26.96 -13.15
C GLU A 476 -19.90 26.13 -11.92
N PRO A 477 -18.99 25.44 -11.23
CA PRO A 477 -19.35 24.64 -10.05
C PRO A 477 -19.68 25.50 -8.83
N ALA A 478 -20.44 24.92 -7.89
CA ALA A 478 -20.99 25.62 -6.72
C ALA A 478 -19.99 26.45 -5.89
N GLN A 479 -18.73 26.03 -5.77
CA GLN A 479 -17.67 26.81 -5.09
C GLN A 479 -17.39 28.15 -5.78
N VAL A 480 -17.39 28.17 -7.12
CA VAL A 480 -17.22 29.37 -7.94
C VAL A 480 -18.49 30.22 -7.87
N GLN A 481 -19.68 29.62 -8.02
CA GLN A 481 -20.97 30.31 -7.91
C GLN A 481 -21.15 31.03 -6.56
N LEU A 482 -20.88 30.35 -5.44
CA LEU A 482 -20.92 30.94 -4.08
C LEU A 482 -19.95 32.11 -3.92
N GLN A 483 -18.78 32.03 -4.56
CA GLN A 483 -17.74 33.06 -4.49
C GLN A 483 -18.02 34.24 -5.45
N LEU A 484 -18.67 34.00 -6.60
CA LEU A 484 -19.20 35.05 -7.49
C LEU A 484 -20.30 35.84 -6.79
N LEU A 485 -21.34 35.17 -6.28
CA LEU A 485 -22.41 35.77 -5.50
C LEU A 485 -21.84 36.65 -4.36
N THR A 486 -20.85 36.13 -3.62
CA THR A 486 -20.19 36.89 -2.55
C THR A 486 -19.35 38.07 -3.07
N ALA A 487 -18.70 37.95 -4.24
CA ALA A 487 -17.88 39.01 -4.83
C ALA A 487 -18.73 40.15 -5.42
N THR A 488 -19.81 39.84 -6.14
CA THR A 488 -20.74 40.83 -6.71
C THR A 488 -21.45 41.64 -5.61
N VAL A 489 -21.80 41.00 -4.49
CA VAL A 489 -22.33 41.70 -3.30
C VAL A 489 -21.29 42.64 -2.70
N LYS A 490 -20.02 42.25 -2.58
CA LYS A 490 -18.94 43.17 -2.15
C LYS A 490 -18.76 44.33 -3.14
N LEU A 491 -18.78 44.07 -4.45
CA LEU A 491 -18.60 45.07 -5.49
C LEU A 491 -19.67 46.16 -5.36
N PHE A 492 -20.95 45.80 -5.23
CA PHE A 492 -22.04 46.76 -5.04
C PHE A 492 -21.93 47.56 -3.73
N LEU A 493 -21.58 46.91 -2.60
CA LEU A 493 -21.41 47.58 -1.30
C LEU A 493 -20.23 48.58 -1.27
N LYS A 494 -19.31 48.48 -2.25
CA LYS A 494 -18.13 49.34 -2.41
C LYS A 494 -18.30 50.39 -3.51
N LYS A 495 -18.86 49.99 -4.65
CA LYS A 495 -19.16 50.77 -5.85
C LYS A 495 -20.65 50.63 -6.17
N PRO A 496 -21.54 51.41 -5.53
CA PRO A 496 -22.99 51.39 -5.80
C PRO A 496 -23.32 52.17 -7.09
N THR A 497 -22.88 51.64 -8.23
CA THR A 497 -23.16 52.16 -9.58
C THR A 497 -24.14 51.24 -10.33
N GLU A 498 -24.71 51.71 -11.45
CA GLU A 498 -25.77 51.00 -12.17
C GLU A 498 -25.35 49.61 -12.70
N GLY A 499 -24.07 49.42 -13.07
CA GLY A 499 -23.53 48.13 -13.51
C GLY A 499 -23.59 47.07 -12.40
N PRO A 500 -22.87 47.23 -11.27
CA PRO A 500 -22.97 46.36 -10.11
C PRO A 500 -24.40 46.10 -9.61
N GLN A 501 -25.31 47.08 -9.73
CA GLN A 501 -26.72 46.91 -9.41
C GLN A 501 -27.45 45.95 -10.37
N GLN A 502 -27.13 45.97 -11.67
CA GLN A 502 -27.63 45.00 -12.65
C GLN A 502 -27.00 43.62 -12.44
N MET A 503 -25.69 43.55 -12.21
CA MET A 503 -24.97 42.30 -11.91
C MET A 503 -25.55 41.58 -10.68
N ILE A 504 -25.95 42.32 -9.64
CA ILE A 504 -26.64 41.74 -8.48
C ILE A 504 -27.98 41.12 -8.87
N GLN A 505 -28.78 41.77 -9.73
CA GLN A 505 -30.07 41.22 -10.16
C GLN A 505 -29.90 39.94 -10.96
N VAL A 506 -28.90 39.88 -11.86
CA VAL A 506 -28.54 38.67 -12.62
C VAL A 506 -28.07 37.55 -11.69
N VAL A 507 -27.07 37.79 -10.85
CA VAL A 507 -26.51 36.71 -10.00
C VAL A 507 -27.52 36.20 -8.97
N LEU A 508 -28.39 37.06 -8.42
CA LEU A 508 -29.46 36.62 -7.52
C LEU A 508 -30.54 35.83 -8.25
N ASN A 509 -30.92 36.20 -9.48
CA ASN A 509 -31.85 35.44 -10.29
C ASN A 509 -31.29 34.04 -10.60
N ASN A 510 -30.07 33.96 -11.12
CA ASN A 510 -29.48 32.69 -11.55
C ASN A 510 -29.20 31.76 -10.34
N ALA A 511 -28.78 32.32 -9.20
CA ALA A 511 -28.61 31.60 -7.94
C ALA A 511 -29.91 31.10 -7.29
N THR A 512 -31.07 31.75 -7.54
CA THR A 512 -32.35 31.36 -6.92
C THR A 512 -33.28 30.57 -7.83
N VAL A 513 -33.27 30.83 -9.14
CA VAL A 513 -34.17 30.23 -10.13
C VAL A 513 -33.49 29.12 -10.93
N GLU A 514 -32.26 29.34 -11.40
CA GLU A 514 -31.59 28.42 -12.33
C GLU A 514 -30.75 27.35 -11.64
N THR A 515 -30.32 27.59 -10.38
CA THR A 515 -29.44 26.68 -9.65
C THR A 515 -30.20 25.85 -8.61
N ASP A 516 -30.01 24.52 -8.63
CA ASP A 516 -30.66 23.57 -7.70
C ASP A 516 -29.99 23.44 -6.32
N ASN A 517 -28.82 24.02 -6.11
CA ASN A 517 -28.09 23.93 -4.83
C ASN A 517 -28.80 24.74 -3.71
N PRO A 518 -29.28 24.11 -2.63
CA PRO A 518 -30.00 24.81 -1.56
C PRO A 518 -29.15 25.86 -0.81
N ASP A 519 -27.86 25.60 -0.58
CA ASP A 519 -26.98 26.52 0.15
C ASP A 519 -26.76 27.82 -0.65
N LEU A 520 -26.53 27.70 -1.96
CA LEU A 520 -26.43 28.87 -2.84
C LEU A 520 -27.74 29.66 -2.89
N ARG A 521 -28.88 28.97 -3.00
CA ARG A 521 -30.22 29.56 -3.08
C ARG A 521 -30.59 30.29 -1.79
N ASP A 522 -30.39 29.68 -0.63
CA ASP A 522 -30.67 30.31 0.66
C ASP A 522 -29.69 31.45 0.97
N ARG A 523 -28.41 31.31 0.61
CA ARG A 523 -27.42 32.40 0.73
C ARG A 523 -27.75 33.58 -0.18
N ALA A 524 -28.26 33.34 -1.39
CA ALA A 524 -28.79 34.38 -2.27
C ALA A 524 -30.02 35.06 -1.65
N TYR A 525 -30.97 34.32 -1.07
CA TYR A 525 -32.08 34.91 -0.33
C TYR A 525 -31.63 35.72 0.91
N ILE A 526 -30.59 35.28 1.61
CA ILE A 526 -30.01 36.03 2.74
C ILE A 526 -29.41 37.36 2.24
N TYR A 527 -28.57 37.34 1.19
CA TYR A 527 -28.02 38.59 0.63
C TYR A 527 -29.12 39.51 0.09
N TRP A 528 -30.11 38.98 -0.64
CA TRP A 528 -31.23 39.76 -1.16
C TRP A 528 -32.02 40.44 -0.03
N ARG A 529 -32.38 39.69 1.02
CA ARG A 529 -33.10 40.24 2.19
C ARG A 529 -32.25 41.28 2.93
N LEU A 530 -30.96 41.00 3.13
CA LEU A 530 -30.05 41.89 3.86
C LEU A 530 -29.90 43.24 3.11
N LEU A 531 -29.56 43.19 1.82
CA LEU A 531 -29.44 44.38 0.96
C LEU A 531 -30.77 45.15 0.78
N SER A 532 -31.91 44.45 0.78
CA SER A 532 -33.23 45.09 0.66
C SER A 532 -33.76 45.66 1.98
N THR A 533 -33.18 45.28 3.12
CA THR A 533 -33.63 45.74 4.46
C THR A 533 -32.77 46.88 4.97
N ASP A 534 -31.44 46.72 4.94
CA ASP A 534 -30.48 47.71 5.45
C ASP A 534 -29.11 47.52 4.76
N PRO A 535 -28.79 48.35 3.75
CA PRO A 535 -27.49 48.32 3.07
C PRO A 535 -26.29 48.68 3.95
N GLU A 536 -26.45 49.46 5.03
CA GLU A 536 -25.33 49.81 5.91
C GLU A 536 -25.05 48.66 6.89
N ALA A 537 -26.08 48.02 7.45
CA ALA A 537 -25.89 46.76 8.18
C ALA A 537 -25.36 45.63 7.28
N ALA A 538 -25.73 45.61 6.00
CA ALA A 538 -25.14 44.70 5.01
C ALA A 538 -23.63 44.95 4.84
N LYS A 539 -23.22 46.22 4.82
CA LYS A 539 -21.83 46.65 4.72
C LYS A 539 -21.02 46.24 5.95
N ASP A 540 -21.51 46.53 7.15
CA ASP A 540 -20.86 46.17 8.42
C ASP A 540 -20.66 44.65 8.56
N VAL A 541 -21.61 43.84 8.08
CA VAL A 541 -21.52 42.37 8.15
C VAL A 541 -20.65 41.77 7.04
N VAL A 542 -20.78 42.23 5.79
CA VAL A 542 -20.12 41.60 4.62
C VAL A 542 -18.69 42.13 4.40
N LEU A 543 -18.42 43.39 4.79
CA LEU A 543 -17.08 43.99 4.72
C LEU A 543 -16.33 43.94 6.06
N ALA A 544 -16.85 43.22 7.07
CA ALA A 544 -16.18 42.96 8.33
C ALA A 544 -14.74 42.43 8.14
N GLU A 545 -13.83 42.89 8.98
CA GLU A 545 -12.45 42.38 9.03
C GLU A 545 -12.46 40.91 9.46
N LYS A 546 -11.73 40.07 8.71
CA LYS A 546 -11.78 38.61 8.84
C LYS A 546 -10.60 38.11 9.69
N PRO A 547 -10.77 37.06 10.52
CA PRO A 547 -9.66 36.49 11.28
C PRO A 547 -8.45 36.13 10.39
N VAL A 548 -7.27 36.60 10.81
CA VAL A 548 -6.00 36.40 10.13
C VAL A 548 -5.63 34.91 10.15
N ILE A 549 -5.23 34.35 9.00
CA ILE A 549 -4.89 32.93 8.88
C ILE A 549 -3.51 32.57 9.46
N SER A 550 -3.30 31.30 9.79
CA SER A 550 -2.06 30.70 10.29
C SER A 550 -1.74 29.39 9.54
N ASP A 551 -0.47 28.97 9.47
CA ASP A 551 -0.08 27.68 8.87
C ASP A 551 -0.20 26.52 9.86
N ASP A 552 -1.43 26.27 10.32
CA ASP A 552 -1.75 25.14 11.19
C ASP A 552 -2.15 23.88 10.39
N SER A 553 -2.20 23.99 9.06
CA SER A 553 -2.72 23.02 8.07
C SER A 553 -2.27 21.56 8.30
N ASN A 554 -1.01 21.37 8.71
CA ASN A 554 -0.37 20.07 8.92
C ASN A 554 0.28 19.94 10.32
N GLN A 555 -0.29 20.62 11.33
CA GLN A 555 0.03 20.38 12.74
C GLN A 555 -0.97 19.36 13.31
N LEU A 556 -0.45 18.31 13.94
CA LEU A 556 -1.26 17.35 14.69
C LEU A 556 -1.65 17.96 16.04
N ASP A 557 -2.83 17.64 16.57
CA ASP A 557 -3.16 17.98 17.96
C ASP A 557 -2.13 17.37 18.91
N SER A 558 -1.84 18.05 20.04
CA SER A 558 -0.81 17.58 20.96
C SER A 558 -1.12 16.19 21.52
N SER A 559 -2.37 15.88 21.83
CA SER A 559 -2.73 14.57 22.41
C SER A 559 -2.49 13.43 21.41
N LEU A 560 -2.87 13.64 20.16
CA LEU A 560 -2.60 12.73 19.04
C LEU A 560 -1.10 12.62 18.76
N LEU A 561 -0.34 13.72 18.87
CA LEU A 561 1.10 13.71 18.72
C LEU A 561 1.79 12.92 19.85
N ASP A 562 1.34 13.06 21.11
CA ASP A 562 1.82 12.24 22.24
C ASP A 562 1.62 10.75 21.99
N GLU A 563 0.41 10.35 21.54
CA GLU A 563 0.09 8.96 21.19
C GLU A 563 0.95 8.44 20.02
N LEU A 564 1.11 9.22 18.96
CA LEU A 564 1.90 8.83 17.78
C LEU A 564 3.41 8.79 18.05
N LEU A 565 3.92 9.59 19.00
CA LEU A 565 5.30 9.53 19.47
C LEU A 565 5.57 8.26 20.30
N ALA A 566 4.65 7.89 21.19
CA ALA A 566 4.71 6.61 21.91
C ALA A 566 4.62 5.41 20.94
N ASN A 567 3.98 5.59 19.79
CA ASN A 567 3.85 4.61 18.72
C ASN A 567 4.91 4.73 17.59
N ILE A 568 6.00 5.48 17.76
CA ILE A 568 7.15 5.50 16.83
C ILE A 568 7.63 4.06 16.53
N ALA A 569 8.15 3.85 15.32
CA ALA A 569 8.53 2.56 14.74
C ALA A 569 7.36 1.60 14.44
N THR A 570 6.12 1.92 14.86
CA THR A 570 4.92 1.13 14.50
C THR A 570 4.22 1.66 13.24
N ILE A 571 3.33 0.84 12.69
CA ILE A 571 2.44 1.18 11.56
C ILE A 571 1.62 2.46 11.83
N SER A 572 1.20 2.72 13.06
CA SER A 572 0.44 3.91 13.45
C SER A 572 1.22 5.22 13.21
N SER A 573 2.50 5.26 13.61
CA SER A 573 3.38 6.42 13.38
C SER A 573 3.72 6.67 11.91
N VAL A 574 3.62 5.65 11.04
CA VAL A 574 3.81 5.82 9.60
C VAL A 574 2.53 6.37 8.95
N TYR A 575 1.34 5.90 9.34
CA TYR A 575 0.08 6.42 8.79
C TYR A 575 -0.37 7.77 9.40
N HIS A 576 0.24 8.24 10.49
CA HIS A 576 -0.22 9.38 11.30
C HIS A 576 -1.69 9.23 11.75
N LYS A 577 -2.06 8.03 12.20
CA LYS A 577 -3.42 7.69 12.67
C LYS A 577 -3.36 6.82 13.94
N PRO A 578 -4.27 7.01 14.92
CA PRO A 578 -4.40 6.12 16.07
C PRO A 578 -4.59 4.66 15.63
N PRO A 579 -4.06 3.67 16.37
CA PRO A 579 -4.28 2.25 16.09
C PRO A 579 -5.78 1.89 15.98
N GLU A 580 -6.62 2.52 16.80
CA GLU A 580 -8.08 2.32 16.80
C GLU A 580 -8.75 2.66 15.45
N THR A 581 -8.14 3.52 14.63
CA THR A 581 -8.70 3.93 13.33
C THR A 581 -8.60 2.82 12.27
N PHE A 582 -7.77 1.80 12.48
CA PHE A 582 -7.56 0.70 11.53
C PHE A 582 -7.53 -0.71 12.14
N ILE A 583 -7.49 -0.84 13.47
CA ILE A 583 -7.60 -2.13 14.17
C ILE A 583 -9.03 -2.31 14.68
N THR A 584 -9.90 -2.85 13.81
CA THR A 584 -11.20 -3.37 14.24
C THR A 584 -10.98 -4.62 15.09
N ARG A 585 -10.83 -4.45 16.41
CA ARG A 585 -10.79 -5.56 17.39
C ARG A 585 -12.14 -6.28 17.39
N VAL A 586 -12.31 -7.24 16.48
CA VAL A 586 -13.44 -8.18 16.46
C VAL A 586 -13.34 -9.06 17.70
N LYS A 587 -13.91 -8.57 18.81
CA LYS A 587 -14.20 -9.41 19.97
C LYS A 587 -15.19 -10.46 19.51
N THR A 588 -14.73 -11.69 19.38
CA THR A 588 -15.60 -12.87 19.25
C THR A 588 -16.30 -13.06 20.58
N VAL A 589 -17.38 -12.29 20.81
CA VAL A 589 -18.27 -12.49 21.95
C VAL A 589 -18.89 -13.86 21.77
N GLN A 590 -18.41 -14.83 22.54
CA GLN A 590 -19.15 -16.06 22.77
C GLN A 590 -20.42 -15.63 23.52
N THR A 591 -21.56 -15.69 22.85
CA THR A 591 -22.84 -15.43 23.48
C THR A 591 -23.14 -16.58 24.43
N THR A 592 -22.77 -16.44 25.70
CA THR A 592 -23.31 -17.27 26.76
C THR A 592 -24.82 -17.05 26.80
N GLU A 593 -25.58 -18.13 26.65
CA GLU A 593 -27.04 -18.11 26.75
C GLU A 593 -27.43 -17.92 28.22
N GLU A 594 -27.54 -16.65 28.66
CA GLU A 594 -28.12 -16.33 29.97
C GLU A 594 -29.65 -16.42 29.91
N GLU A 595 -30.23 -17.28 30.74
CA GLU A 595 -31.68 -17.50 30.82
C GLU A 595 -32.38 -16.26 31.42
N PHE A 596 -33.31 -15.66 30.66
CA PHE A 596 -34.24 -14.66 31.19
C PHE A 596 -35.48 -15.35 31.80
N PRO A 597 -35.77 -15.17 33.11
CA PRO A 597 -37.03 -15.62 33.71
C PRO A 597 -38.18 -14.66 33.39
N ASP A 598 -39.39 -15.20 33.21
CA ASP A 598 -40.59 -14.46 32.81
C ASP A 598 -41.15 -13.48 33.86
N GLY A 599 -41.59 -12.31 33.37
CA GLY A 599 -42.83 -11.65 33.82
C GLY A 599 -42.75 -10.55 34.89
N ILE A 600 -43.16 -9.33 34.52
CA ILE A 600 -44.46 -8.73 34.91
C ILE A 600 -44.67 -7.38 34.18
N GLU A 601 -45.93 -6.96 34.04
CA GLU A 601 -46.41 -5.82 33.22
C GLU A 601 -46.09 -4.43 33.81
N GLY A 602 -46.07 -3.37 32.98
CA GLY A 602 -46.29 -2.00 33.49
C GLY A 602 -45.86 -0.77 32.68
N GLY A 603 -46.58 -0.41 31.61
CA GLY A 603 -46.81 1.00 31.21
C GLY A 603 -45.74 1.75 30.38
N TYR A 604 -46.10 2.08 29.12
CA TYR A 604 -45.58 3.25 28.39
C TYR A 604 -46.45 4.50 28.70
N PRO A 605 -45.99 5.73 28.37
CA PRO A 605 -46.33 6.26 27.03
C PRO A 605 -45.20 7.03 26.32
N GLU A 606 -45.22 6.96 24.98
CA GLU A 606 -44.96 8.02 23.97
C GLU A 606 -43.73 8.95 24.12
N THR A 607 -42.93 9.19 23.06
CA THR A 607 -43.41 9.92 21.86
C THR A 607 -43.34 9.17 20.53
N SER A 608 -44.54 9.03 19.96
CA SER A 608 -44.95 8.97 18.56
C SER A 608 -44.35 10.09 17.66
N SER A 609 -44.35 10.03 16.32
CA SER A 609 -44.56 8.92 15.35
C SER A 609 -44.42 9.39 13.88
N SER A 610 -44.44 8.42 12.94
CA SER A 610 -45.12 8.51 11.61
C SER A 610 -44.48 9.39 10.52
N LEU A 611 -44.77 9.27 9.21
CA LEU A 611 -45.89 8.71 8.40
C LEU A 611 -45.29 7.97 7.16
N VAL A 612 -45.92 7.05 6.38
CA VAL A 612 -47.21 6.33 6.42
C VAL A 612 -47.14 5.01 5.59
N ALA A 613 -48.25 4.27 5.49
CA ALA A 613 -48.53 3.04 4.72
C ALA A 613 -48.66 3.25 3.16
N ASP A 614 -49.19 2.38 2.29
CA ASP A 614 -49.97 1.10 2.36
C ASP A 614 -49.91 0.41 0.95
N ASN A 615 -50.48 -0.75 0.54
CA ASN A 615 -51.29 -1.90 1.04
C ASN A 615 -51.08 -3.06 0.00
N GLY A 616 -51.27 -4.38 0.17
CA GLY A 616 -51.61 -5.26 1.30
C GLY A 616 -52.45 -6.50 0.86
N ALA A 617 -51.85 -7.69 0.62
CA ALA A 617 -52.59 -8.92 0.22
C ALA A 617 -51.91 -10.25 0.63
N SER A 618 -52.69 -11.30 0.94
CA SER A 618 -52.27 -12.66 1.42
C SER A 618 -53.48 -13.63 1.45
N PRO A 619 -53.38 -14.95 1.76
CA PRO A 619 -52.23 -15.88 1.86
C PRO A 619 -52.28 -16.85 0.62
N PRO A 620 -52.45 -18.21 0.60
CA PRO A 620 -52.33 -19.37 1.55
C PRO A 620 -51.15 -20.37 1.19
N PRO A 621 -50.98 -21.56 1.83
CA PRO A 621 -49.67 -22.27 1.87
C PRO A 621 -49.61 -23.73 1.34
N SER A 622 -48.39 -24.24 1.04
CA SER A 622 -48.09 -25.69 1.00
C SER A 622 -46.59 -26.08 1.07
N SER A 623 -46.29 -27.11 1.89
CA SER A 623 -45.20 -28.12 1.75
C SER A 623 -43.74 -27.70 1.48
N SER A 624 -42.96 -27.64 2.57
CA SER A 624 -41.71 -28.39 2.81
C SER A 624 -40.73 -28.74 1.66
N ASN A 625 -39.48 -28.29 1.79
CA ASN A 625 -38.30 -29.18 1.70
C ASN A 625 -37.06 -28.57 2.36
N HIS A 626 -36.10 -29.40 2.79
CA HIS A 626 -34.89 -28.95 3.48
C HIS A 626 -33.91 -28.22 2.53
N ALA A 627 -33.34 -27.11 3.01
CA ALA A 627 -32.14 -26.50 2.43
C ALA A 627 -30.91 -26.88 3.28
N ALA A 628 -29.81 -27.27 2.62
CA ALA A 628 -28.55 -27.57 3.30
C ALA A 628 -27.79 -26.27 3.64
N ALA A 629 -27.05 -26.29 4.75
CA ALA A 629 -26.25 -25.15 5.20
C ALA A 629 -25.06 -24.87 4.27
N LYS A 630 -24.71 -23.58 4.11
CA LYS A 630 -23.46 -23.16 3.43
C LYS A 630 -22.25 -23.50 4.31
N GLN A 631 -21.16 -23.96 3.69
CA GLN A 631 -19.86 -24.06 4.35
C GLN A 631 -19.15 -22.69 4.35
N PRO A 632 -18.33 -22.38 5.38
CA PRO A 632 -17.50 -21.17 5.41
C PRO A 632 -16.26 -21.27 4.51
N ALA A 633 -15.65 -20.13 4.20
CA ALA A 633 -14.45 -20.04 3.37
C ALA A 633 -13.15 -20.47 4.11
N PRO A 634 -12.06 -20.82 3.39
CA PRO A 634 -10.79 -21.20 4.00
C PRO A 634 -10.12 -20.05 4.78
N ALA A 635 -9.39 -20.39 5.85
CA ALA A 635 -8.60 -19.43 6.62
C ALA A 635 -7.26 -19.11 5.93
N PRO A 636 -6.62 -17.95 6.25
CA PRO A 636 -5.29 -17.61 5.74
C PRO A 636 -4.21 -18.63 6.15
N VAL A 637 -3.21 -18.80 5.29
CA VAL A 637 -2.02 -19.63 5.56
C VAL A 637 -1.15 -18.92 6.62
N PRO A 638 -0.65 -19.61 7.66
CA PRO A 638 0.33 -19.03 8.58
C PRO A 638 1.63 -18.64 7.85
N ASP A 639 2.30 -17.59 8.34
CA ASP A 639 3.53 -17.08 7.71
C ASP A 639 4.63 -18.15 7.68
N LEU A 640 5.18 -18.36 6.48
CA LEU A 640 6.18 -19.39 6.21
C LEU A 640 7.52 -19.07 6.90
N LEU A 641 7.80 -17.80 7.20
CA LEU A 641 9.02 -17.35 7.87
C LEU A 641 9.11 -17.89 9.32
N ASP A 642 8.03 -17.79 10.09
CA ASP A 642 7.94 -18.29 11.48
C ASP A 642 8.16 -19.81 11.57
N LEU A 643 7.91 -20.54 10.47
CA LEU A 643 8.18 -21.98 10.40
C LEU A 643 9.68 -22.31 10.20
N MET A 644 10.44 -21.52 9.44
CA MET A 644 11.77 -21.94 8.99
C MET A 644 12.83 -21.95 10.10
N GLY A 645 12.73 -21.04 11.08
CA GLY A 645 13.56 -21.06 12.30
C GLY A 645 15.05 -20.78 12.07
N LEU A 646 15.38 -19.97 11.06
CA LEU A 646 16.74 -19.54 10.74
C LEU A 646 17.10 -18.27 11.55
N ASP A 647 17.47 -18.47 12.81
CA ASP A 647 17.89 -17.43 13.74
C ASP A 647 19.25 -17.79 14.35
N GLY A 648 20.34 -17.43 13.65
CA GLY A 648 21.73 -17.66 14.08
C GLY A 648 22.75 -17.84 12.97
N GLY A 649 23.39 -16.73 12.58
CA GLY A 649 24.73 -16.57 12.01
C GLY A 649 25.40 -17.68 11.16
N ASP A 650 25.67 -17.34 9.90
CA ASP A 650 26.91 -17.73 9.22
C ASP A 650 27.32 -16.57 8.29
N ASP A 651 28.48 -15.95 8.54
CA ASP A 651 28.91 -14.72 7.88
C ASP A 651 30.15 -15.00 7.01
N ASN A 652 30.24 -14.37 5.84
CA ASN A 652 31.32 -14.55 4.84
C ASN A 652 31.52 -15.96 4.25
N ALA A 653 30.60 -16.39 3.37
CA ALA A 653 30.93 -17.28 2.26
C ALA A 653 30.74 -16.55 0.92
N ILE A 654 31.84 -16.05 0.32
CA ILE A 654 31.82 -15.47 -1.02
C ILE A 654 31.63 -16.60 -2.04
N VAL A 655 30.39 -16.81 -2.48
CA VAL A 655 30.07 -17.72 -3.58
C VAL A 655 30.04 -16.91 -4.87
N SER A 656 30.92 -17.25 -5.82
CA SER A 656 30.98 -16.62 -7.14
C SER A 656 29.63 -16.70 -7.85
N ALA A 657 29.22 -15.60 -8.49
CA ALA A 657 28.03 -15.60 -9.35
C ALA A 657 28.28 -16.44 -10.61
N ASP A 658 27.78 -17.67 -10.64
CA ASP A 658 27.76 -18.50 -11.84
C ASP A 658 26.99 -17.79 -12.97
N GLN A 659 27.60 -17.71 -14.15
CA GLN A 659 26.99 -17.07 -15.31
C GLN A 659 25.78 -17.88 -15.80
N PRO A 660 24.58 -17.26 -15.96
CA PRO A 660 23.49 -17.90 -16.66
C PRO A 660 23.88 -18.22 -18.11
N ALA A 661 23.95 -19.50 -18.45
CA ALA A 661 24.33 -19.93 -19.80
C ALA A 661 23.34 -19.42 -20.86
N THR A 662 23.84 -19.18 -22.08
CA THR A 662 23.09 -18.58 -23.20
C THR A 662 21.92 -19.48 -23.66
N ALA A 663 20.72 -19.15 -23.18
CA ALA A 663 19.51 -19.89 -23.52
C ALA A 663 19.05 -19.58 -24.97
N ALA A 664 19.24 -20.54 -25.87
CA ALA A 664 18.66 -20.52 -27.21
C ALA A 664 17.12 -20.61 -27.11
N GLY A 665 16.44 -19.50 -27.42
CA GLY A 665 14.97 -19.42 -27.54
C GLY A 665 14.53 -19.20 -28.98
N PRO A 666 13.21 -19.12 -29.25
CA PRO A 666 12.69 -18.81 -30.58
C PRO A 666 13.20 -17.45 -31.11
N PRO A 667 13.23 -17.25 -32.43
CA PRO A 667 13.64 -15.99 -33.05
C PRO A 667 12.74 -14.85 -32.58
N LEU A 668 13.35 -13.70 -32.29
CA LEU A 668 12.67 -12.49 -31.87
C LEU A 668 12.45 -11.56 -33.08
N PRO A 669 11.38 -10.75 -33.10
CA PRO A 669 11.20 -9.76 -34.15
C PRO A 669 12.23 -8.62 -33.99
N VAL A 670 12.78 -8.16 -35.11
CA VAL A 670 13.73 -7.03 -35.15
C VAL A 670 12.97 -5.72 -34.93
N LEU A 671 13.38 -4.94 -33.93
CA LEU A 671 12.78 -3.64 -33.58
C LEU A 671 13.68 -2.46 -33.96
N LEU A 672 15.01 -2.65 -33.91
CA LEU A 672 15.99 -1.70 -34.42
C LEU A 672 16.96 -2.45 -35.35
N PRO A 673 16.78 -2.38 -36.69
CA PRO A 673 17.71 -2.97 -37.65
C PRO A 673 19.12 -2.35 -37.58
N ALA A 674 20.16 -3.15 -37.88
CA ALA A 674 21.57 -2.73 -37.88
C ALA A 674 21.83 -1.47 -38.72
N ALA A 675 21.13 -1.31 -39.85
CA ALA A 675 21.26 -0.15 -40.74
C ALA A 675 20.82 1.17 -40.08
N SER A 676 19.84 1.12 -39.17
CA SER A 676 19.38 2.27 -38.37
C SER A 676 20.21 2.46 -37.10
N GLY A 677 20.57 1.40 -36.39
CA GLY A 677 21.33 1.46 -35.14
C GLY A 677 22.85 1.62 -35.30
N GLN A 678 23.34 2.06 -36.46
CA GLN A 678 24.76 2.19 -36.81
C GLN A 678 25.58 0.92 -36.49
N GLY A 679 25.04 -0.24 -36.86
CA GLY A 679 25.64 -1.56 -36.62
C GLY A 679 25.22 -2.23 -35.31
N LEU A 680 24.45 -1.58 -34.43
CA LEU A 680 23.71 -2.27 -33.38
C LEU A 680 22.36 -2.73 -33.93
N GLU A 681 22.07 -4.02 -33.82
CA GLU A 681 20.72 -4.57 -34.05
C GLU A 681 20.08 -5.00 -32.73
N ILE A 682 18.77 -4.72 -32.57
CA ILE A 682 17.98 -5.08 -31.40
C ILE A 682 16.72 -5.81 -31.85
N SER A 683 16.56 -7.05 -31.38
CA SER A 683 15.35 -7.84 -31.55
C SER A 683 14.75 -8.15 -30.18
N ALA A 684 13.44 -7.96 -29.98
CA ALA A 684 12.85 -8.17 -28.66
C ALA A 684 11.36 -8.54 -28.68
N GLN A 685 10.86 -9.10 -27.58
CA GLN A 685 9.44 -9.43 -27.40
C GLN A 685 9.09 -9.50 -25.90
N LEU A 686 7.90 -9.03 -25.52
CA LEU A 686 7.30 -9.30 -24.22
C LEU A 686 6.81 -10.76 -24.13
N VAL A 687 7.22 -11.47 -23.08
CA VAL A 687 6.87 -12.87 -22.81
C VAL A 687 6.46 -13.04 -21.35
N ARG A 688 5.46 -13.90 -21.07
CA ARG A 688 5.10 -14.26 -19.70
C ARG A 688 5.75 -15.58 -19.32
N ARG A 689 6.26 -15.70 -18.08
CA ARG A 689 6.78 -16.93 -17.48
C ARG A 689 6.48 -16.92 -15.99
N ASP A 690 5.99 -18.03 -15.47
CA ASP A 690 5.84 -18.29 -14.03
C ASP A 690 5.14 -17.12 -13.29
N GLY A 691 3.97 -16.71 -13.79
CA GLY A 691 3.21 -15.56 -13.31
C GLY A 691 3.73 -14.16 -13.69
N GLN A 692 5.04 -13.99 -13.93
CA GLN A 692 5.72 -12.72 -14.19
C GLN A 692 5.85 -12.39 -15.70
N ILE A 693 5.91 -11.10 -16.02
CA ILE A 693 6.19 -10.60 -17.38
C ILE A 693 7.68 -10.28 -17.50
N PHE A 694 8.30 -10.71 -18.60
CA PHE A 694 9.67 -10.41 -18.97
C PHE A 694 9.73 -9.80 -20.37
N TYR A 695 10.70 -8.93 -20.61
CA TYR A 695 11.07 -8.46 -21.93
C TYR A 695 12.32 -9.21 -22.39
N SER A 696 12.14 -10.10 -23.36
CA SER A 696 13.21 -10.92 -23.94
C SER A 696 13.90 -10.11 -25.03
N ILE A 697 15.11 -9.63 -24.78
CA ILE A 697 15.89 -8.82 -25.74
C ILE A 697 17.09 -9.62 -26.24
N MET A 698 17.43 -9.46 -27.52
CA MET A 698 18.69 -9.87 -28.12
C MET A 698 19.36 -8.65 -28.77
N PHE A 699 20.61 -8.42 -28.40
CA PHE A 699 21.49 -7.40 -28.98
C PHE A 699 22.49 -8.09 -29.89
N GLU A 700 22.68 -7.59 -31.11
CA GLU A 700 23.69 -8.08 -32.04
C GLU A 700 24.62 -6.94 -32.48
N ASN A 701 25.92 -7.16 -32.38
CA ASN A 701 26.94 -6.14 -32.62
C ASN A 701 27.62 -6.37 -33.98
N ASN A 702 27.11 -5.68 -35.00
CA ASN A 702 27.71 -5.58 -36.33
C ASN A 702 28.65 -4.36 -36.48
N THR A 703 29.15 -3.80 -35.36
CA THR A 703 30.19 -2.75 -35.35
C THR A 703 31.59 -3.34 -35.19
N ASN A 704 32.63 -2.56 -35.50
CA ASN A 704 34.04 -2.95 -35.30
C ASN A 704 34.54 -2.75 -33.84
N THR A 705 33.65 -2.46 -32.89
CA THR A 705 33.98 -2.12 -31.50
C THR A 705 33.15 -2.95 -30.51
N PRO A 706 33.69 -3.40 -29.37
CA PRO A 706 32.87 -4.02 -28.32
C PRO A 706 31.88 -3.00 -27.75
N LEU A 707 30.67 -3.45 -27.43
CA LEU A 707 29.61 -2.64 -26.85
C LEU A 707 29.29 -3.11 -25.42
N ASP A 708 29.18 -2.16 -24.47
CA ASP A 708 28.87 -2.43 -23.06
C ASP A 708 28.13 -1.26 -22.39
N GLY A 709 27.74 -1.43 -21.12
CA GLY A 709 26.98 -0.42 -20.38
C GLY A 709 25.55 -0.23 -20.89
N PHE A 710 24.94 -1.28 -21.45
CA PHE A 710 23.58 -1.24 -21.96
C PHE A 710 22.57 -0.84 -20.86
N MET A 711 21.82 0.23 -21.12
CA MET A 711 20.74 0.72 -20.27
C MET A 711 19.49 0.90 -21.13
N ILE A 712 18.33 0.58 -20.57
CA ILE A 712 17.02 0.66 -21.24
C ILE A 712 16.04 1.47 -20.39
N GLN A 713 15.17 2.22 -21.07
CA GLN A 713 14.06 2.95 -20.47
C GLN A 713 12.81 2.72 -21.31
N PHE A 714 11.68 2.53 -20.65
CA PHE A 714 10.36 2.51 -21.26
C PHE A 714 9.70 3.87 -21.03
N ASN A 715 9.22 4.52 -22.10
CA ASN A 715 8.54 5.80 -22.00
C ASN A 715 7.10 5.61 -21.48
N LYS A 716 6.42 6.73 -21.17
CA LYS A 716 5.04 6.69 -20.66
C LYS A 716 4.14 5.89 -21.62
N ASN A 717 3.45 4.88 -21.10
CA ASN A 717 2.67 3.93 -21.89
C ASN A 717 1.37 3.54 -21.18
N ALA A 718 0.39 3.04 -21.94
CA ALA A 718 -0.99 2.83 -21.45
C ALA A 718 -1.13 1.86 -20.25
N PHE A 719 -0.16 0.98 -20.03
CA PHE A 719 -0.21 -0.06 -18.99
C PHE A 719 0.78 0.17 -17.84
N GLY A 720 1.59 1.23 -17.96
CA GLY A 720 2.68 1.52 -17.05
C GLY A 720 3.75 0.41 -16.98
N LEU A 721 4.10 -0.16 -18.13
CA LEU A 721 5.22 -1.10 -18.23
C LEU A 721 6.54 -0.38 -17.99
N ALA A 722 7.33 -0.88 -17.03
CA ALA A 722 8.69 -0.42 -16.76
C ALA A 722 9.62 -1.59 -16.41
N ALA A 723 10.93 -1.35 -16.47
CA ALA A 723 11.93 -2.33 -16.07
C ALA A 723 11.92 -2.53 -14.54
N ALA A 724 11.95 -3.76 -14.06
CA ALA A 724 12.01 -4.07 -12.63
C ALA A 724 13.40 -3.83 -12.01
N GLY A 725 14.42 -3.56 -12.83
CA GLY A 725 15.82 -3.41 -12.40
C GLY A 725 16.75 -3.07 -13.57
N PRO A 726 18.06 -2.97 -13.33
CA PRO A 726 19.04 -2.65 -14.37
C PRO A 726 19.15 -3.75 -15.43
N LEU A 727 19.40 -3.35 -16.67
CA LEU A 727 19.55 -4.26 -17.80
C LEU A 727 20.89 -5.01 -17.73
N GLN A 728 20.85 -6.30 -17.39
CA GLN A 728 22.02 -7.15 -17.34
C GLN A 728 22.31 -7.73 -18.74
N VAL A 729 23.34 -7.18 -19.40
CA VAL A 729 23.85 -7.62 -20.72
C VAL A 729 25.38 -7.72 -20.64
N PRO A 730 26.00 -8.86 -20.99
CA PRO A 730 27.46 -8.98 -21.05
C PRO A 730 28.01 -8.15 -22.23
N GLN A 731 29.30 -7.78 -22.17
CA GLN A 731 29.96 -7.03 -23.26
C GLN A 731 29.85 -7.80 -24.58
N VAL A 732 29.22 -7.19 -25.59
CA VAL A 732 28.95 -7.82 -26.88
C VAL A 732 30.10 -7.50 -27.84
N GLN A 733 30.84 -8.53 -28.25
CA GLN A 733 31.98 -8.40 -29.15
C GLN A 733 31.53 -8.19 -30.61
N PRO A 734 32.37 -7.58 -31.48
CA PRO A 734 32.13 -7.52 -32.93
C PRO A 734 31.78 -8.89 -33.53
N GLY A 735 30.69 -8.94 -34.31
CA GLY A 735 30.18 -10.16 -34.93
C GLY A 735 29.53 -11.17 -33.97
N THR A 736 29.13 -10.74 -32.77
CA THR A 736 28.45 -11.60 -31.77
C THR A 736 27.12 -11.00 -31.31
N SER A 737 26.28 -11.85 -30.71
CA SER A 737 25.02 -11.44 -30.11
C SER A 737 24.86 -11.95 -28.67
N ALA A 738 24.10 -11.21 -27.86
CA ALA A 738 23.78 -11.55 -26.48
C ALA A 738 22.27 -11.42 -26.24
N ARG A 739 21.67 -12.44 -25.64
CA ARG A 739 20.25 -12.48 -25.27
C ARG A 739 20.09 -12.36 -23.75
N THR A 740 19.12 -11.57 -23.30
CA THR A 740 18.79 -11.35 -21.89
C THR A 740 17.27 -11.34 -21.66
N LEU A 741 16.87 -11.52 -20.40
CA LEU A 741 15.48 -11.48 -19.94
C LEU A 741 15.36 -10.39 -18.87
N LEU A 742 14.80 -9.24 -19.24
CA LEU A 742 14.56 -8.13 -18.32
C LEU A 742 13.20 -8.36 -17.62
N PRO A 743 13.12 -8.49 -16.28
CA PRO A 743 11.84 -8.60 -15.61
C PRO A 743 11.10 -7.25 -15.70
N MET A 744 9.78 -7.30 -15.88
CA MET A 744 8.93 -6.11 -16.06
C MET A 744 7.97 -5.92 -14.89
N VAL A 745 7.75 -4.67 -14.52
CA VAL A 745 6.68 -4.23 -13.60
C VAL A 745 5.58 -3.50 -14.38
N LEU A 746 4.39 -3.46 -13.79
CA LEU A 746 3.20 -2.77 -14.33
C LEU A 746 2.87 -1.52 -13.50
N PHE A 747 2.04 -0.64 -14.07
CA PHE A 747 1.49 0.56 -13.44
C PHE A 747 2.48 1.68 -13.05
N GLN A 748 3.73 1.64 -13.53
CA GLN A 748 4.68 2.75 -13.41
C GLN A 748 4.71 3.58 -14.71
N ASN A 749 4.70 4.91 -14.64
CA ASN A 749 4.71 5.79 -15.81
C ASN A 749 3.50 5.58 -16.76
N ILE A 750 2.29 5.44 -16.21
CA ILE A 750 1.06 5.35 -17.02
C ILE A 750 0.89 6.65 -17.84
N ALA A 751 0.60 6.52 -19.14
CA ALA A 751 0.24 7.66 -19.99
C ALA A 751 -1.24 8.04 -19.83
N PRO A 752 -1.60 9.33 -19.69
CA PRO A 752 -2.99 9.77 -19.73
C PRO A 752 -3.55 9.69 -21.17
N GLY A 753 -4.79 9.25 -21.29
CA GLY A 753 -5.49 9.05 -22.57
C GLY A 753 -5.98 7.61 -22.78
N PRO A 754 -6.65 7.32 -23.91
CA PRO A 754 -7.19 5.99 -24.19
C PRO A 754 -6.06 4.95 -24.37
N PRO A 755 -6.30 3.69 -23.96
CA PRO A 755 -5.28 2.65 -23.99
C PRO A 755 -4.87 2.30 -25.43
N ASN A 756 -3.57 2.16 -25.67
CA ASN A 756 -3.00 1.83 -26.98
C ASN A 756 -1.90 0.76 -26.88
N SER A 757 -1.61 0.08 -27.99
CA SER A 757 -0.62 -1.02 -28.08
C SER A 757 0.82 -0.56 -28.31
N LEU A 758 1.12 0.75 -28.40
CA LEU A 758 2.46 1.24 -28.77
C LEU A 758 3.33 1.44 -27.53
N LEU A 759 4.47 0.74 -27.49
CA LEU A 759 5.46 0.83 -26.41
C LEU A 759 6.74 1.48 -26.94
N GLN A 760 6.95 2.76 -26.64
CA GLN A 760 8.17 3.47 -27.02
C GLN A 760 9.30 3.17 -26.02
N ILE A 761 10.46 2.81 -26.55
CA ILE A 761 11.61 2.29 -25.81
C ILE A 761 12.86 3.07 -26.20
N ALA A 762 13.68 3.40 -25.22
CA ALA A 762 15.00 4.02 -25.39
C ALA A 762 16.09 3.06 -24.89
N VAL A 763 17.13 2.84 -25.69
CA VAL A 763 18.33 2.08 -25.32
C VAL A 763 19.58 2.92 -25.53
N LYS A 764 20.53 2.87 -24.61
CA LYS A 764 21.88 3.44 -24.75
C LYS A 764 22.94 2.44 -24.32
N ASN A 765 24.17 2.61 -24.82
CA ASN A 765 25.37 1.93 -24.35
C ASN A 765 26.48 2.98 -24.13
N ASN A 766 27.69 2.56 -23.75
CA ASN A 766 28.79 3.49 -23.47
C ASN A 766 29.44 4.10 -24.73
N GLN A 767 29.19 3.52 -25.92
CA GLN A 767 29.91 3.82 -27.16
C GLN A 767 29.06 4.57 -28.20
N GLN A 768 27.74 4.61 -28.06
CA GLN A 768 26.77 5.10 -29.04
C GLN A 768 25.71 6.02 -28.41
N PRO A 769 25.02 6.88 -29.22
CA PRO A 769 23.90 7.69 -28.74
C PRO A 769 22.69 6.86 -28.29
N VAL A 770 21.71 7.52 -27.66
CA VAL A 770 20.43 6.90 -27.28
C VAL A 770 19.61 6.58 -28.53
N TRP A 771 19.28 5.31 -28.72
CA TRP A 771 18.40 4.80 -29.77
C TRP A 771 16.96 4.72 -29.27
N TYR A 772 16.03 5.32 -30.00
CA TYR A 772 14.59 5.23 -29.74
C TYR A 772 13.92 4.35 -30.80
N PHE A 773 13.10 3.39 -30.35
CA PHE A 773 12.31 2.51 -31.21
C PHE A 773 10.97 2.17 -30.55
N ASN A 774 10.04 1.58 -31.30
CA ASN A 774 8.70 1.25 -30.83
C ASN A 774 8.45 -0.26 -30.94
N ASP A 775 7.98 -0.89 -29.86
CA ASP A 775 7.42 -2.24 -29.85
C ASP A 775 5.87 -2.20 -29.86
N ARG A 776 5.23 -3.34 -30.16
CA ARG A 776 3.77 -3.52 -30.05
C ARG A 776 3.41 -4.51 -28.94
N LEU A 777 2.80 -4.00 -27.89
CA LEU A 777 2.26 -4.78 -26.79
C LEU A 777 1.03 -5.58 -27.22
N SER A 778 1.10 -6.91 -27.10
CA SER A 778 -0.06 -7.79 -27.17
C SER A 778 -0.74 -7.90 -25.79
N LEU A 779 -2.04 -7.59 -25.72
CA LEU A 779 -2.83 -7.65 -24.48
C LEU A 779 -2.84 -9.05 -23.84
N LEU A 780 -2.67 -10.11 -24.64
CA LEU A 780 -2.63 -11.50 -24.18
C LEU A 780 -1.53 -11.76 -23.14
N VAL A 781 -0.38 -11.09 -23.26
CA VAL A 781 0.74 -11.22 -22.29
C VAL A 781 0.35 -10.72 -20.90
N LEU A 782 -0.61 -9.80 -20.82
CA LEU A 782 -1.08 -9.23 -19.56
C LEU A 782 -2.12 -10.11 -18.83
N LEU A 783 -2.82 -10.99 -19.55
CA LEU A 783 -3.89 -11.83 -18.98
C LEU A 783 -3.37 -12.73 -17.86
N THR A 784 -4.10 -12.78 -16.75
CA THR A 784 -3.66 -13.44 -15.50
C THR A 784 -4.28 -14.82 -15.33
N GLU A 785 -3.55 -15.70 -14.64
CA GLU A 785 -3.95 -17.10 -14.37
C GLU A 785 -5.19 -17.20 -13.45
N ASP A 786 -5.39 -16.19 -12.60
CA ASP A 786 -6.59 -15.95 -11.77
C ASP A 786 -7.81 -15.46 -12.61
N GLY A 787 -7.75 -15.58 -13.94
CA GLY A 787 -8.84 -15.24 -14.86
C GLY A 787 -9.91 -16.31 -15.05
N ARG A 788 -9.83 -17.43 -14.32
CA ARG A 788 -10.75 -18.56 -14.43
C ARG A 788 -12.01 -18.35 -13.61
N MET A 789 -13.16 -18.29 -14.27
CA MET A 789 -14.47 -18.20 -13.62
C MET A 789 -15.26 -19.52 -13.71
N GLU A 790 -16.03 -19.81 -12.67
CA GLU A 790 -17.07 -20.83 -12.76
C GLU A 790 -18.34 -20.29 -13.44
N ARG A 791 -19.12 -21.19 -14.04
CA ARG A 791 -20.33 -20.84 -14.80
C ARG A 791 -21.38 -20.04 -14.02
N PRO A 792 -21.64 -20.26 -12.71
CA PRO A 792 -22.55 -19.42 -11.94
C PRO A 792 -22.03 -17.97 -11.84
N THR A 793 -20.77 -17.81 -11.41
CA THR A 793 -20.09 -16.51 -11.24
C THR A 793 -19.98 -15.72 -12.54
N PHE A 794 -19.74 -16.41 -13.66
CA PHE A 794 -19.77 -15.81 -15.00
C PHE A 794 -21.15 -15.23 -15.34
N LEU A 795 -22.23 -16.00 -15.10
CA LEU A 795 -23.60 -15.55 -15.38
C LEU A 795 -24.09 -14.45 -14.43
N GLU A 796 -23.56 -14.40 -13.21
CA GLU A 796 -23.80 -13.32 -12.25
C GLU A 796 -23.09 -12.04 -12.69
N THR A 797 -21.79 -12.13 -13.01
CA THR A 797 -20.97 -10.99 -13.46
C THR A 797 -21.45 -10.43 -14.81
N TRP A 798 -21.94 -11.29 -15.72
CA TRP A 798 -22.51 -10.85 -17.00
C TRP A 798 -23.79 -10.00 -16.83
N LYS A 799 -24.58 -10.29 -15.78
CA LYS A 799 -25.81 -9.58 -15.45
C LYS A 799 -25.58 -8.32 -14.61
N SER A 800 -24.54 -8.27 -13.79
CA SER A 800 -24.22 -7.10 -12.98
C SER A 800 -23.59 -5.96 -13.78
N LEU A 801 -23.04 -6.24 -14.97
CA LEU A 801 -22.51 -5.23 -15.88
C LEU A 801 -23.62 -4.66 -16.78
N PRO A 802 -23.74 -3.33 -16.94
CA PRO A 802 -24.63 -2.71 -17.92
C PRO A 802 -24.32 -3.12 -19.36
N ASP A 803 -25.30 -3.06 -20.25
CA ASP A 803 -25.09 -3.43 -21.66
C ASP A 803 -24.29 -2.38 -22.45
N SER A 804 -24.15 -1.16 -21.92
CA SER A 804 -23.17 -0.15 -22.39
C SER A 804 -21.70 -0.58 -22.27
N ASN A 805 -21.44 -1.63 -21.48
CA ASN A 805 -20.12 -2.20 -21.26
C ASN A 805 -19.84 -3.43 -22.16
N GLU A 806 -20.74 -3.76 -23.08
CA GLU A 806 -20.51 -4.77 -24.11
C GLU A 806 -19.95 -4.13 -25.40
N VAL A 807 -18.84 -4.65 -25.90
CA VAL A 807 -18.22 -4.23 -27.16
C VAL A 807 -18.04 -5.46 -28.05
N SER A 808 -18.36 -5.36 -29.34
CA SER A 808 -18.15 -6.48 -30.28
C SER A 808 -17.52 -6.05 -31.60
N LYS A 809 -16.76 -6.98 -32.20
CA LYS A 809 -16.08 -6.82 -33.50
C LYS A 809 -16.21 -8.12 -34.30
N GLU A 810 -16.45 -8.01 -35.60
CA GLU A 810 -16.30 -9.13 -36.53
C GLU A 810 -14.87 -9.20 -37.05
N ILE A 811 -14.29 -10.38 -36.99
CA ILE A 811 -12.91 -10.69 -37.40
C ILE A 811 -12.99 -11.54 -38.68
N PRO A 812 -12.87 -10.93 -39.88
CA PRO A 812 -12.93 -11.67 -41.13
C PRO A 812 -11.69 -12.55 -41.33
N GLY A 813 -11.86 -13.67 -42.05
CA GLY A 813 -10.76 -14.55 -42.45
C GLY A 813 -10.22 -15.52 -41.39
N VAL A 814 -10.64 -15.42 -40.13
CA VAL A 814 -10.39 -16.47 -39.12
C VAL A 814 -11.35 -17.64 -39.37
N VAL A 815 -10.84 -18.88 -39.36
CA VAL A 815 -11.62 -20.11 -39.59
C VAL A 815 -11.45 -21.05 -38.39
N ILE A 816 -12.53 -21.35 -37.67
CA ILE A 816 -12.49 -22.37 -36.60
C ILE A 816 -12.64 -23.76 -37.26
N ASN A 817 -11.53 -24.50 -37.34
CA ASN A 817 -11.50 -25.85 -37.89
C ASN A 817 -11.82 -26.94 -36.85
N ASN A 818 -11.35 -26.77 -35.60
CA ASN A 818 -11.62 -27.68 -34.49
C ASN A 818 -11.80 -26.85 -33.20
N VAL A 819 -13.02 -26.87 -32.66
CA VAL A 819 -13.43 -26.08 -31.48
C VAL A 819 -12.59 -26.41 -30.25
N ASP A 820 -12.29 -27.68 -30.00
CA ASP A 820 -11.59 -28.09 -28.79
C ASP A 820 -10.08 -27.77 -28.87
N ALA A 821 -9.49 -27.81 -30.07
CA ALA A 821 -8.13 -27.30 -30.31
C ALA A 821 -8.04 -25.77 -30.19
N THR A 822 -9.05 -25.03 -30.64
CA THR A 822 -9.14 -23.58 -30.40
C THR A 822 -9.28 -23.26 -28.91
N ILE A 823 -10.00 -24.08 -28.13
CA ILE A 823 -10.06 -23.94 -26.67
C ILE A 823 -8.68 -24.16 -26.03
N GLU A 824 -7.90 -25.15 -26.45
CA GLU A 824 -6.53 -25.36 -25.97
C GLU A 824 -5.59 -24.20 -26.35
N GLN A 825 -5.69 -23.68 -27.58
CA GLN A 825 -4.93 -22.51 -28.04
C GLN A 825 -5.27 -21.25 -27.22
N LEU A 826 -6.55 -20.99 -26.94
CA LEU A 826 -6.99 -19.87 -26.10
C LEU A 826 -6.55 -20.04 -24.64
N ALA A 827 -6.63 -21.26 -24.10
CA ALA A 827 -6.18 -21.57 -22.73
C ALA A 827 -4.67 -21.35 -22.54
N SER A 828 -3.85 -21.58 -23.58
CA SER A 828 -2.41 -21.26 -23.55
C SER A 828 -2.10 -19.77 -23.34
N SER A 829 -3.08 -18.89 -23.59
CA SER A 829 -3.02 -17.43 -23.44
C SER A 829 -3.90 -16.92 -22.29
N ASN A 830 -4.12 -17.73 -21.25
CA ASN A 830 -4.91 -17.39 -20.06
C ASN A 830 -6.38 -16.96 -20.34
N MET A 831 -6.99 -17.49 -21.41
CA MET A 831 -8.44 -17.38 -21.66
C MET A 831 -9.12 -18.72 -21.35
N PHE A 832 -9.89 -18.75 -20.27
CA PHE A 832 -10.43 -19.98 -19.70
C PHE A 832 -11.84 -20.28 -20.22
N PHE A 833 -12.05 -21.50 -20.70
CA PHE A 833 -13.36 -21.95 -21.19
C PHE A 833 -14.38 -22.13 -20.05
N VAL A 834 -15.57 -21.53 -20.21
CA VAL A 834 -16.67 -21.58 -19.24
C VAL A 834 -17.84 -22.44 -19.74
N ALA A 835 -18.26 -22.26 -21.00
CA ALA A 835 -19.34 -23.03 -21.62
C ALA A 835 -19.33 -22.97 -23.16
N LYS A 836 -19.90 -23.97 -23.84
CA LYS A 836 -20.27 -23.88 -25.26
C LYS A 836 -21.77 -24.06 -25.47
N ARG A 837 -22.32 -23.34 -26.45
CA ARG A 837 -23.73 -23.38 -26.89
C ARG A 837 -23.75 -23.51 -28.41
N LYS A 838 -24.64 -24.35 -28.94
CA LYS A 838 -24.84 -24.50 -30.39
C LYS A 838 -26.17 -23.87 -30.80
N ASN A 839 -26.12 -22.90 -31.71
CA ASN A 839 -27.27 -22.21 -32.27
C ASN A 839 -27.32 -22.51 -33.78
N ALA A 840 -28.08 -23.53 -34.16
CA ALA A 840 -28.13 -24.07 -35.53
C ALA A 840 -26.71 -24.39 -36.08
N ASN A 841 -26.23 -23.63 -37.07
CA ASN A 841 -24.92 -23.81 -37.71
C ASN A 841 -23.79 -23.00 -37.05
N GLN A 842 -24.10 -22.15 -36.07
CA GLN A 842 -23.09 -21.39 -35.31
C GLN A 842 -22.79 -22.09 -33.98
N GLU A 843 -21.52 -22.13 -33.60
CA GLU A 843 -21.08 -22.46 -32.24
C GLU A 843 -20.66 -21.18 -31.51
N VAL A 844 -21.08 -21.10 -30.26
CA VAL A 844 -20.88 -19.97 -29.35
C VAL A 844 -20.08 -20.45 -28.16
N LEU A 845 -18.90 -19.88 -27.94
CA LEU A 845 -17.99 -20.20 -26.84
C LEU A 845 -17.97 -19.04 -25.84
N TYR A 846 -18.23 -19.36 -24.57
CA TYR A 846 -18.09 -18.44 -23.45
C TYR A 846 -16.75 -18.70 -22.76
N LEU A 847 -15.90 -17.68 -22.68
CA LEU A 847 -14.62 -17.72 -22.00
C LEU A 847 -14.50 -16.58 -20.98
N SER A 848 -13.72 -16.79 -19.93
CA SER A 848 -13.33 -15.75 -18.97
C SER A 848 -11.82 -15.50 -19.04
N ALA A 849 -11.45 -14.24 -18.93
CA ALA A 849 -10.07 -13.81 -18.66
C ALA A 849 -10.08 -12.65 -17.67
N LYS A 850 -8.89 -12.25 -17.20
CA LYS A 850 -8.75 -11.17 -16.21
C LYS A 850 -7.50 -10.37 -16.48
N ILE A 851 -7.68 -9.05 -16.54
CA ILE A 851 -6.65 -8.06 -16.79
C ILE A 851 -6.06 -7.64 -15.43
N PRO A 852 -4.78 -7.24 -15.35
CA PRO A 852 -4.18 -6.71 -14.12
C PRO A 852 -5.02 -5.58 -13.47
N LYS A 853 -4.90 -5.43 -12.14
CA LYS A 853 -5.93 -4.85 -11.23
C LYS A 853 -7.20 -5.70 -11.04
N GLY A 854 -7.23 -6.92 -11.56
CA GLY A 854 -8.32 -7.87 -11.34
C GLY A 854 -9.58 -7.63 -12.17
N ILE A 855 -9.49 -6.78 -13.19
CA ILE A 855 -10.61 -6.38 -14.05
C ILE A 855 -11.07 -7.61 -14.87
N PRO A 856 -12.33 -8.06 -14.75
CA PRO A 856 -12.82 -9.22 -15.48
C PRO A 856 -13.08 -8.88 -16.95
N LEU A 857 -12.77 -9.85 -17.82
CA LEU A 857 -13.05 -9.82 -19.24
C LEU A 857 -13.91 -11.04 -19.57
N LEU A 858 -15.22 -10.83 -19.72
CA LEU A 858 -16.15 -11.86 -20.14
C LEU A 858 -16.19 -11.88 -21.67
N ILE A 859 -16.00 -13.05 -22.30
CA ILE A 859 -15.81 -13.16 -23.76
C ILE A 859 -16.87 -14.11 -24.34
N GLU A 860 -17.54 -13.68 -25.41
CA GLU A 860 -18.34 -14.55 -26.29
C GLU A 860 -17.68 -14.60 -27.68
N LEU A 861 -17.36 -15.81 -28.15
CA LEU A 861 -16.90 -16.08 -29.51
C LEU A 861 -17.99 -16.83 -30.28
N THR A 862 -18.53 -16.23 -31.33
CA THR A 862 -19.58 -16.80 -32.19
C THR A 862 -19.05 -16.99 -33.60
N GLY A 863 -19.01 -18.24 -34.09
CA GLY A 863 -18.47 -18.58 -35.42
C GLY A 863 -19.12 -19.81 -36.04
N VAL A 864 -18.88 -20.01 -37.34
CA VAL A 864 -19.32 -21.19 -38.10
C VAL A 864 -18.10 -22.09 -38.37
N ILE A 865 -18.18 -23.36 -37.98
CA ILE A 865 -17.07 -24.32 -38.15
C ILE A 865 -16.76 -24.49 -39.65
N GLY A 866 -15.49 -24.36 -40.01
CA GLY A 866 -15.00 -24.52 -41.39
C GLY A 866 -15.34 -23.37 -42.35
N ALA A 867 -15.91 -22.25 -41.86
CA ALA A 867 -16.16 -21.05 -42.67
C ALA A 867 -15.35 -19.84 -42.13
N PRO A 868 -14.93 -18.90 -43.00
CA PRO A 868 -14.22 -17.70 -42.59
C PRO A 868 -15.18 -16.66 -41.99
N GLY A 869 -14.96 -16.28 -40.73
CA GLY A 869 -15.72 -15.26 -40.03
C GLY A 869 -15.96 -15.62 -38.56
N LEU A 870 -15.37 -14.83 -37.67
CA LEU A 870 -15.54 -14.96 -36.23
C LEU A 870 -16.04 -13.65 -35.64
N LYS A 871 -17.22 -13.64 -35.00
CA LYS A 871 -17.66 -12.52 -34.17
C LYS A 871 -17.14 -12.70 -32.75
N CYS A 872 -16.43 -11.70 -32.24
CA CYS A 872 -16.05 -11.63 -30.83
C CYS A 872 -16.86 -10.51 -30.16
N ALA A 873 -17.50 -10.82 -29.03
CA ALA A 873 -18.04 -9.84 -28.10
C ALA A 873 -17.32 -9.96 -26.76
N ILE A 874 -17.13 -8.83 -26.07
CA ILE A 874 -16.63 -8.79 -24.70
C ILE A 874 -17.52 -7.91 -23.83
N LYS A 875 -17.65 -8.27 -22.55
CA LYS A 875 -18.33 -7.46 -21.53
C LYS A 875 -17.41 -7.26 -20.33
N THR A 876 -17.12 -6.01 -19.98
CA THR A 876 -16.07 -5.67 -18.99
C THR A 876 -16.27 -4.27 -18.37
N PRO A 877 -15.85 -4.01 -17.11
CA PRO A 877 -15.87 -2.67 -16.53
C PRO A 877 -15.15 -1.57 -17.34
N SER A 878 -14.19 -1.94 -18.18
CA SER A 878 -13.35 -1.00 -18.96
C SER A 878 -13.48 -1.26 -20.47
N PRO A 879 -14.58 -0.83 -21.13
CA PRO A 879 -14.87 -1.17 -22.54
C PRO A 879 -13.82 -0.63 -23.52
N GLU A 880 -13.09 0.42 -23.15
CA GLU A 880 -11.93 0.96 -23.89
C GLU A 880 -10.84 -0.08 -24.19
N MET A 881 -10.78 -1.17 -23.42
CA MET A 881 -9.85 -2.29 -23.64
C MET A 881 -10.18 -3.15 -24.88
N GLY A 882 -11.40 -3.05 -25.41
CA GLY A 882 -11.90 -3.92 -26.47
C GLY A 882 -11.08 -3.92 -27.76
N PRO A 883 -10.76 -2.77 -28.37
CA PRO A 883 -9.95 -2.70 -29.60
C PRO A 883 -8.61 -3.44 -29.49
N LEU A 884 -7.93 -3.33 -28.34
CA LEU A 884 -6.65 -4.01 -28.08
C LEU A 884 -6.82 -5.52 -27.88
N PHE A 885 -7.91 -5.95 -27.23
CA PHE A 885 -8.23 -7.37 -27.14
C PHE A 885 -8.51 -7.98 -28.52
N PHE A 886 -9.26 -7.28 -29.37
CA PHE A 886 -9.54 -7.76 -30.72
C PHE A 886 -8.31 -7.78 -31.62
N GLU A 887 -7.38 -6.80 -31.55
CA GLU A 887 -6.10 -6.84 -32.29
C GLU A 887 -5.28 -8.08 -31.87
N ALA A 888 -5.17 -8.34 -30.56
CA ALA A 888 -4.39 -9.45 -30.04
C ALA A 888 -5.02 -10.83 -30.31
N LEU A 889 -6.35 -10.94 -30.25
CA LEU A 889 -7.09 -12.17 -30.60
C LEU A 889 -7.03 -12.47 -32.11
N GLU A 890 -7.12 -11.44 -32.95
CA GLU A 890 -7.00 -11.55 -34.41
C GLU A 890 -5.58 -11.99 -34.82
N ALA A 891 -4.55 -11.59 -34.08
CA ALA A 891 -3.18 -12.09 -34.24
C ALA A 891 -3.03 -13.55 -33.78
N LEU A 892 -3.57 -13.92 -32.61
CA LEU A 892 -3.48 -15.28 -32.06
C LEU A 892 -4.17 -16.32 -32.94
N LEU A 893 -5.31 -15.99 -33.56
CA LEU A 893 -6.11 -16.91 -34.37
C LEU A 893 -5.80 -16.87 -35.88
N ARG A 894 -4.75 -16.16 -36.29
CA ARG A 894 -4.18 -16.19 -37.66
C ARG A 894 -2.75 -16.73 -37.72
N GLY A 895 -2.07 -16.88 -36.57
CA GLY A 895 -0.78 -17.56 -36.43
C GLY A 895 -0.94 -19.06 -36.21
#